data_AF-A0A8K0ABF3-F1
#
_entry.id   AF-A0A8K0ABF3-F1
#
_cell.length_a   1.000
_cell.length_b   1.000
_cell.length_c   1.000
_cell.angle_alpha   90.00
_cell.angle_beta   90.00
_cell.angle_gamma   90.00
#
_symmetry.space_group_name_H-M   'P 1'
#
loop_
_entity.id
_entity.type
_entity.pdbx_description
1 polymer ?
#
loop_
_entity_poly.entity_id
_entity_poly.type
_entity_poly.pdbx_seq_one_letter_code
_entity_poly.pdbx_strand_id
1 'polypeptide(L)'
;MNPRLVWAIFLLVLVAVSHAEHPGDDSGEHDDHSHGDHSHSDHHDDDGGHQHSHEGHDSHESELKEFCRGECPEFEVLCHTHDYDVRRYKSALWISTTVSDPSLYQGHVRGWNRLHKYIRGGNKEGVKMPYTAPLVTQTRQPQESPFHEVTVSMPLPKDMAKNPPTPNDPHVVIDLVPESVMYVKKFRGRAARVGFVAEREAKKFFTLLDHHHEPFHGMNDYFYIAQYDSSRAGSSDPKMYNEIWVFAINERTFKWLEFNDLTGHGEGLPHCLHHDDRIGSWHKMDQADIPVEALARRQCSETYCEAPKKCPKYSAKVVKEVDDETITIREEKDLKAVGVVPLTCNYDTAMHSTPGPLMQYLNKTGVPMSDVAATMTAIVEKRDEIDGKEGCGKFYKVYFIMGGGSGKPEDDYTLSLNEDRFHTPKTIKALHDGNAGGGNQFYTKCFGGNAYYEPTTVTATSKMTMDKLRDAKKCMLGDHFSVIEYHSQSRLFNRFNQINIDADLDCSDQEGRPEFTFHLPLSKSYNRDEAKPVFGDRCTTYECPEMSIATRFENNLRLMKHPAAKWVCSNHTDVSCTYYQQAWDNALQSLLSYINGKNEDNVRMDMTRPLYAQGEGENECIKTLTLCMHIPREYTENPPKPIDDNIGIRSGDKESYWFQSVFVGQPTPERLYKSLADITEQLDALKPFGVDYSIDGQELWIGGYDDPGVEERLFEIIVVDQQHIYWEADEKEEEEKEEKEETDKHGHDGMVLPKPKSCDETCLDIHVTKQYDGFMEIRIPKGKGVCQWSKGCLKGSSGRSSFRRLFKYFNGDNAENEVIGRMTSPLLVQVKTYSEEEETEGVSVCEREYQTCARLPDAWIDQGKDIPKPNGEGMSTVDDGGSEAYAFALKGVSDAELAKTLTERIAELSQKLEEKELEFNKDWLMTFRYPTPFAPIEEKVTYMAFLKPSGETGGEDSEDKPASDEGEGESEDEAEAPEGKGEDEE
;
A
#
# COMPACT_ATOMS: atom_id res chain seq x y z
N MET A 1 12.51 -6.84 23.37
CA MET A 1 13.07 -5.89 22.38
C MET A 1 14.30 -5.21 22.96
N ASN A 2 15.35 -5.08 22.14
CA ASN A 2 16.57 -4.36 22.48
C ASN A 2 16.27 -2.87 22.67
N PRO A 3 16.72 -2.20 23.75
CA PRO A 3 16.54 -0.76 23.91
C PRO A 3 17.00 0.05 22.68
N ARG A 4 18.09 -0.35 22.02
CA ARG A 4 18.57 0.30 20.77
C ARG A 4 17.55 0.25 19.62
N LEU A 5 16.74 -0.82 19.53
CA LEU A 5 15.70 -0.96 18.53
C LEU A 5 14.51 -0.05 18.82
N VAL A 6 14.15 0.09 20.09
CA VAL A 6 13.13 1.05 20.52
C VAL A 6 13.55 2.46 20.11
N TRP A 7 14.85 2.76 20.22
CA TRP A 7 15.42 4.04 19.81
C TRP A 7 15.35 4.28 18.30
N ALA A 8 15.92 3.40 17.46
CA ALA A 8 15.96 3.59 16.00
C ALA A 8 14.59 3.92 15.39
N ILE A 9 13.53 3.30 15.91
CA ILE A 9 12.15 3.55 15.48
C ILE A 9 11.70 4.95 15.90
N PHE A 10 11.96 5.37 17.14
CA PHE A 10 11.68 6.73 17.62
C PHE A 10 12.39 7.80 16.76
N LEU A 11 13.61 7.51 16.28
CA LEU A 11 14.38 8.40 15.40
C LEU A 11 13.74 8.53 14.00
N LEU A 12 13.24 7.43 13.44
CA LEU A 12 12.57 7.42 12.12
C LEU A 12 11.18 8.09 12.13
N VAL A 13 10.50 8.08 13.28
CA VAL A 13 9.25 8.83 13.48
C VAL A 13 9.47 10.32 13.33
N LEU A 14 10.51 10.85 13.98
CA LEU A 14 10.80 12.28 14.00
C LEU A 14 11.13 12.81 12.61
N VAL A 15 11.82 12.01 11.80
CA VAL A 15 12.05 12.24 10.37
C VAL A 15 10.72 12.40 9.61
N ALA A 16 9.78 11.51 9.87
CA ALA A 16 8.63 11.30 9.01
C ALA A 16 7.38 12.12 9.45
N VAL A 17 7.33 12.52 10.73
CA VAL A 17 6.30 13.38 11.36
C VAL A 17 6.60 14.88 11.22
N SER A 18 7.82 15.24 10.79
CA SER A 18 8.37 16.60 10.73
C SER A 18 7.56 17.68 9.97
N HIS A 19 6.40 17.38 9.41
CA HIS A 19 5.55 18.33 8.68
C HIS A 19 4.04 18.20 8.98
N ALA A 20 3.65 17.53 10.07
CA ALA A 20 2.25 17.35 10.43
C ALA A 20 1.88 18.08 11.74
N GLU A 21 1.74 19.41 11.74
CA GLU A 21 1.08 20.12 12.84
C GLU A 21 0.20 21.29 12.36
N HIS A 22 -1.12 21.15 12.49
CA HIS A 22 -2.12 22.15 12.94
C HIS A 22 -3.56 21.61 12.83
N PRO A 23 -4.57 22.21 13.50
CA PRO A 23 -4.76 22.44 14.95
C PRO A 23 -6.07 21.77 15.45
N GLY A 24 -6.34 21.86 16.75
CA GLY A 24 -7.46 21.19 17.44
C GLY A 24 -8.87 21.76 17.18
N ASP A 25 -9.82 20.90 17.55
CA ASP A 25 -11.27 21.08 17.65
C ASP A 25 -11.72 22.41 18.25
N ASP A 26 -12.82 22.96 17.71
CA ASP A 26 -13.85 23.52 18.57
C ASP A 26 -15.26 23.17 18.06
N SER A 27 -16.10 22.93 19.06
CA SER A 27 -17.45 22.36 19.07
C SER A 27 -18.55 23.37 18.75
N GLY A 28 -19.71 22.86 18.29
CA GLY A 28 -20.94 23.66 18.18
C GLY A 28 -22.14 22.89 17.61
N GLU A 29 -22.90 22.23 18.48
CA GLU A 29 -24.29 21.77 18.26
C GLU A 29 -25.26 22.96 18.11
N HIS A 30 -26.22 22.91 17.17
CA HIS A 30 -27.67 22.89 17.45
C HIS A 30 -28.54 23.05 16.18
N ASP A 31 -29.39 22.04 15.99
CA ASP A 31 -30.85 22.04 15.79
C ASP A 31 -31.59 22.92 14.76
N ASP A 32 -32.27 22.19 13.86
CA ASP A 32 -33.70 22.22 13.53
C ASP A 32 -34.41 23.58 13.36
N HIS A 33 -34.99 23.80 12.17
CA HIS A 33 -36.46 23.89 12.05
C HIS A 33 -36.96 23.89 10.60
N SER A 34 -38.00 23.06 10.41
CA SER A 34 -38.89 22.94 9.26
C SER A 34 -39.69 24.20 8.93
N HIS A 35 -40.02 24.40 7.64
CA HIS A 35 -41.33 24.77 7.05
C HIS A 35 -41.06 24.98 5.53
N GLY A 36 -41.75 24.40 4.54
CA GLY A 36 -43.15 24.00 4.42
C GLY A 36 -43.93 25.09 3.66
N ASP A 37 -43.92 25.07 2.31
CA ASP A 37 -45.12 25.04 1.45
C ASP A 37 -44.93 25.54 -0.01
N HIS A 38 -45.33 24.65 -0.92
CA HIS A 38 -46.10 24.81 -2.17
C HIS A 38 -46.11 26.13 -2.96
N SER A 39 -45.81 26.05 -4.28
CA SER A 39 -46.87 26.05 -5.33
C SER A 39 -46.34 26.05 -6.80
N HIS A 40 -46.99 25.18 -7.58
CA HIS A 40 -47.42 25.27 -9.00
C HIS A 40 -46.47 25.46 -10.20
N SER A 41 -46.29 24.32 -10.91
CA SER A 41 -46.59 24.01 -12.34
C SER A 41 -46.40 25.05 -13.45
N ASP A 42 -45.59 24.70 -14.48
CA ASP A 42 -46.00 24.50 -15.89
C ASP A 42 -44.76 24.14 -16.80
N HIS A 43 -44.68 22.91 -17.32
CA HIS A 43 -44.70 22.50 -18.75
C HIS A 43 -43.76 23.23 -19.75
N HIS A 44 -42.65 22.59 -20.16
CA HIS A 44 -42.46 21.95 -21.50
C HIS A 44 -40.98 21.61 -21.80
N ASP A 45 -40.76 20.33 -22.13
CA ASP A 45 -39.86 19.71 -23.12
C ASP A 45 -38.46 20.28 -23.44
N ASP A 46 -37.44 19.47 -23.14
CA ASP A 46 -36.59 18.73 -24.10
C ASP A 46 -35.07 18.79 -23.85
N ASP A 47 -34.49 17.59 -23.98
CA ASP A 47 -33.09 17.24 -24.26
C ASP A 47 -32.03 17.06 -23.15
N GLY A 48 -31.66 15.78 -22.95
CA GLY A 48 -30.25 15.38 -22.96
C GLY A 48 -29.51 15.15 -21.63
N GLY A 49 -29.72 13.99 -20.99
CA GLY A 49 -28.80 13.53 -19.94
C GLY A 49 -29.29 12.32 -19.15
N HIS A 50 -29.26 11.12 -19.74
CA HIS A 50 -29.53 9.90 -18.98
C HIS A 50 -28.35 9.57 -18.04
N GLN A 51 -28.54 9.95 -16.77
CA GLN A 51 -27.94 9.28 -15.63
C GLN A 51 -28.36 7.81 -15.66
N HIS A 52 -27.39 6.88 -15.69
CA HIS A 52 -27.66 5.46 -15.50
C HIS A 52 -28.14 5.24 -14.05
N SER A 53 -29.42 4.87 -13.93
CA SER A 53 -30.11 4.63 -12.67
C SER A 53 -29.70 3.31 -12.01
N HIS A 54 -29.67 3.33 -10.68
CA HIS A 54 -29.56 2.19 -9.75
C HIS A 54 -30.72 1.16 -9.84
N GLU A 55 -31.60 1.23 -10.85
CA GLU A 55 -32.84 0.44 -10.92
C GLU A 55 -32.67 -0.96 -11.54
N GLY A 56 -31.51 -1.27 -12.13
CA GLY A 56 -31.24 -2.58 -12.76
C GLY A 56 -30.86 -3.70 -11.77
N HIS A 57 -30.38 -3.35 -10.56
CA HIS A 57 -29.81 -4.32 -9.62
C HIS A 57 -30.88 -5.22 -8.96
N ASP A 58 -32.05 -4.66 -8.62
CA ASP A 58 -33.13 -5.39 -7.91
C ASP A 58 -33.95 -6.34 -8.80
N SER A 59 -34.05 -6.09 -10.11
CA SER A 59 -34.93 -6.87 -10.98
C SER A 59 -34.38 -8.29 -11.27
N HIS A 60 -33.06 -8.47 -11.29
CA HIS A 60 -32.43 -9.76 -11.60
C HIS A 60 -32.48 -10.77 -10.44
N GLU A 61 -32.24 -10.31 -9.21
CA GLU A 61 -32.36 -11.16 -8.02
C GLU A 61 -33.83 -11.53 -7.74
N SER A 62 -34.75 -10.58 -7.97
CA SER A 62 -36.19 -10.83 -7.86
C SER A 62 -36.69 -11.85 -8.89
N GLU A 63 -36.14 -11.85 -10.11
CA GLU A 63 -36.50 -12.81 -11.17
C GLU A 63 -36.02 -14.24 -10.82
N LEU A 64 -34.82 -14.41 -10.26
CA LEU A 64 -34.32 -15.72 -9.80
C LEU A 64 -35.12 -16.26 -8.61
N LYS A 65 -35.60 -15.39 -7.70
CA LYS A 65 -36.50 -15.78 -6.60
C LYS A 65 -37.78 -16.45 -7.10
N GLU A 66 -38.28 -16.09 -8.29
CA GLU A 66 -39.47 -16.73 -8.89
C GLU A 66 -39.22 -18.16 -9.42
N PHE A 67 -37.96 -18.50 -9.75
CA PHE A 67 -37.56 -19.80 -10.29
C PHE A 67 -36.85 -20.71 -9.27
N CYS A 68 -36.51 -20.17 -8.10
CA CYS A 68 -35.94 -20.94 -7.00
C CYS A 68 -37.01 -21.82 -6.34
N ARG A 69 -37.02 -23.12 -6.64
CA ARG A 69 -37.89 -24.10 -5.98
C ARG A 69 -37.10 -24.85 -4.90
N GLY A 70 -37.43 -24.59 -3.64
CA GLY A 70 -36.71 -25.14 -2.49
C GLY A 70 -35.63 -24.16 -2.02
N GLU A 71 -34.50 -24.68 -1.54
CA GLU A 71 -33.35 -23.86 -1.19
C GLU A 71 -32.46 -23.64 -2.42
N CYS A 72 -31.90 -22.44 -2.56
CA CYS A 72 -30.92 -22.09 -3.59
C CYS A 72 -29.61 -21.59 -2.97
N PRO A 73 -28.47 -21.72 -3.68
CA PRO A 73 -27.23 -21.07 -3.29
C PRO A 73 -27.44 -19.58 -3.15
N GLU A 74 -26.94 -19.02 -2.06
CA GLU A 74 -26.89 -17.58 -1.87
C GLU A 74 -25.80 -17.00 -2.76
N PHE A 75 -26.10 -15.90 -3.44
CA PHE A 75 -25.13 -15.17 -4.23
C PHE A 75 -25.39 -13.67 -4.16
N GLU A 76 -24.34 -12.90 -4.42
CA GLU A 76 -24.38 -11.47 -4.65
C GLU A 76 -24.09 -11.20 -6.12
N VAL A 77 -24.81 -10.25 -6.74
CA VAL A 77 -24.43 -9.71 -8.05
C VAL A 77 -23.38 -8.64 -7.81
N LEU A 78 -22.14 -8.90 -8.23
CA LEU A 78 -21.05 -7.93 -8.11
C LEU A 78 -21.18 -6.87 -9.21
N CYS A 79 -21.45 -7.26 -10.45
CA CYS A 79 -21.69 -6.33 -11.53
C CYS A 79 -22.62 -6.93 -12.58
N HIS A 80 -23.23 -6.06 -13.40
CA HIS A 80 -24.11 -6.43 -14.49
C HIS A 80 -23.63 -5.81 -15.80
N THR A 81 -23.64 -6.60 -16.87
CA THR A 81 -23.45 -6.14 -18.25
C THR A 81 -24.70 -6.48 -19.06
N HIS A 82 -24.87 -5.85 -20.23
CA HIS A 82 -25.96 -6.20 -21.15
C HIS A 82 -26.01 -7.72 -21.48
N ASP A 83 -24.87 -8.41 -21.48
CA ASP A 83 -24.77 -9.79 -21.96
C ASP A 83 -24.66 -10.86 -20.87
N TYR A 84 -24.18 -10.51 -19.68
CA TYR A 84 -23.96 -11.42 -18.54
C TYR A 84 -23.86 -10.69 -17.20
N ASP A 85 -24.07 -11.44 -16.12
CA ASP A 85 -23.85 -11.01 -14.75
C ASP A 85 -22.49 -11.54 -14.25
N VAL A 86 -21.82 -10.82 -13.35
CA VAL A 86 -20.74 -11.35 -12.52
C VAL A 86 -21.28 -11.55 -11.11
N ARG A 87 -21.28 -12.79 -10.64
CA ARG A 87 -21.91 -13.17 -9.37
C ARG A 87 -20.92 -13.86 -8.43
N ARG A 88 -20.94 -13.52 -7.15
CA ARG A 88 -20.24 -14.23 -6.07
C ARG A 88 -21.20 -15.20 -5.40
N TYR A 89 -20.95 -16.49 -5.50
CA TYR A 89 -21.72 -17.54 -4.82
C TYR A 89 -21.05 -17.88 -3.49
N LYS A 90 -21.82 -17.86 -2.39
CA LYS A 90 -21.33 -18.27 -1.06
C LYS A 90 -20.92 -19.75 -1.05
N SER A 91 -20.02 -20.08 -0.14
CA SER A 91 -19.64 -21.47 0.09
C SER A 91 -20.81 -22.33 0.57
N ALA A 92 -20.86 -23.57 0.08
CA ALA A 92 -21.92 -24.52 0.42
C ALA A 92 -21.45 -25.96 0.23
N LEU A 93 -22.10 -26.91 0.91
CA LEU A 93 -21.91 -28.33 0.64
C LEU A 93 -22.81 -28.76 -0.53
N TRP A 94 -22.23 -29.53 -1.45
CA TRP A 94 -22.92 -30.05 -2.62
C TRP A 94 -22.80 -31.56 -2.70
N ILE A 95 -23.89 -32.21 -3.10
CA ILE A 95 -23.86 -33.61 -3.51
C ILE A 95 -23.58 -33.68 -5.01
N SER A 96 -22.61 -34.51 -5.38
CA SER A 96 -22.10 -34.57 -6.74
C SER A 96 -21.89 -36.01 -7.20
N THR A 97 -21.94 -36.24 -8.51
CA THR A 97 -21.48 -37.49 -9.12
C THR A 97 -20.97 -37.23 -10.53
N THR A 98 -19.87 -37.88 -10.90
CA THR A 98 -19.29 -37.74 -12.24
C THR A 98 -19.55 -39.00 -13.08
N VAL A 99 -19.81 -38.78 -14.37
CA VAL A 99 -19.99 -39.79 -15.39
C VAL A 99 -19.19 -39.38 -16.63
N SER A 100 -18.40 -40.30 -17.19
CA SER A 100 -17.82 -40.14 -18.52
C SER A 100 -18.82 -40.65 -19.57
N ASP A 101 -19.17 -39.84 -20.57
CA ASP A 101 -20.10 -40.22 -21.65
C ASP A 101 -19.85 -39.44 -22.95
N PRO A 102 -19.98 -40.04 -24.15
CA PRO A 102 -19.87 -39.29 -25.40
C PRO A 102 -21.00 -38.28 -25.60
N SER A 103 -22.15 -38.45 -24.95
CA SER A 103 -23.30 -37.56 -24.97
C SER A 103 -23.47 -36.86 -23.62
N LEU A 104 -23.29 -35.54 -23.63
CA LEU A 104 -23.54 -34.69 -22.46
C LEU A 104 -24.93 -34.95 -21.82
N TYR A 105 -25.98 -35.10 -22.65
CA TYR A 105 -27.33 -35.37 -22.15
C TYR A 105 -27.45 -36.74 -21.46
N GLN A 106 -26.88 -37.80 -22.04
CA GLN A 106 -26.96 -39.14 -21.42
C GLN A 106 -26.11 -39.22 -20.16
N GLY A 107 -24.93 -38.60 -20.16
CA GLY A 107 -24.11 -38.43 -18.96
C GLY A 107 -24.89 -37.74 -17.84
N HIS A 108 -25.55 -36.62 -18.16
CA HIS A 108 -26.42 -35.90 -17.23
C HIS A 108 -27.55 -36.75 -16.68
N VAL A 109 -28.32 -37.45 -17.54
CA VAL A 109 -29.45 -38.30 -17.10
C VAL A 109 -28.97 -39.40 -16.15
N ARG A 110 -27.82 -40.02 -16.42
CA ARG A 110 -27.26 -41.04 -15.52
C ARG A 110 -26.79 -40.45 -14.20
N GLY A 111 -26.12 -39.31 -14.22
CA GLY A 111 -25.71 -38.61 -13.00
C GLY A 111 -26.92 -38.20 -12.15
N TRP A 112 -27.94 -37.61 -12.77
CA TRP A 112 -29.21 -37.26 -12.13
C TRP A 112 -29.87 -38.47 -11.47
N ASN A 113 -29.96 -39.61 -12.17
CA ASN A 113 -30.57 -40.82 -11.60
C ASN A 113 -29.84 -41.32 -10.35
N ARG A 114 -28.51 -41.20 -10.29
CA ARG A 114 -27.72 -41.54 -9.09
C ARG A 114 -28.02 -40.59 -7.92
N LEU A 115 -27.99 -39.27 -8.16
CA LEU A 115 -28.32 -38.29 -7.12
C LEU A 115 -29.77 -38.41 -6.65
N HIS A 116 -30.71 -38.60 -7.58
CA HIS A 116 -32.11 -38.83 -7.28
C HIS A 116 -32.30 -40.02 -6.33
N LYS A 117 -31.58 -41.14 -6.56
CA LYS A 117 -31.63 -42.30 -5.68
C LYS A 117 -31.14 -41.94 -4.26
N TYR A 118 -30.02 -41.22 -4.15
CA TYR A 118 -29.50 -40.74 -2.86
C TYR A 118 -30.52 -39.87 -2.11
N ILE A 119 -31.08 -38.85 -2.78
CA ILE A 119 -32.10 -37.93 -2.22
C ILE A 119 -33.35 -38.68 -1.76
N ARG A 120 -33.72 -39.77 -2.44
CA ARG A 120 -34.90 -40.59 -2.12
C ARG A 120 -34.65 -41.69 -1.08
N GLY A 121 -33.54 -41.64 -0.35
CA GLY A 121 -33.22 -42.59 0.73
C GLY A 121 -32.14 -43.62 0.37
N GLY A 122 -31.45 -43.44 -0.75
CA GLY A 122 -30.29 -44.24 -1.17
C GLY A 122 -29.01 -43.90 -0.40
N ASN A 123 -29.12 -43.69 0.91
CA ASN A 123 -28.04 -43.40 1.86
C ASN A 123 -28.12 -44.37 3.05
N LYS A 124 -27.06 -44.44 3.84
CA LYS A 124 -26.92 -45.41 4.95
C LYS A 124 -28.01 -45.23 6.00
N GLU A 125 -28.43 -43.99 6.22
CA GLU A 125 -29.41 -43.57 7.22
C GLU A 125 -30.86 -43.70 6.70
N GLY A 126 -31.06 -44.00 5.41
CA GLY A 126 -32.38 -44.12 4.79
C GLY A 126 -33.18 -42.80 4.72
N VAL A 127 -32.52 -41.66 4.93
CA VAL A 127 -33.14 -40.34 5.04
C VAL A 127 -33.56 -39.84 3.66
N LYS A 128 -34.79 -39.35 3.55
CA LYS A 128 -35.29 -38.67 2.36
C LYS A 128 -35.10 -37.17 2.52
N MET A 129 -34.51 -36.54 1.51
CA MET A 129 -34.23 -35.11 1.51
C MET A 129 -35.14 -34.37 0.51
N PRO A 130 -35.46 -33.09 0.75
CA PRO A 130 -36.06 -32.24 -0.27
C PRO A 130 -35.07 -32.04 -1.43
N TYR A 131 -35.60 -31.76 -2.62
CA TYR A 131 -34.76 -31.23 -3.70
C TYR A 131 -34.44 -29.76 -3.41
N THR A 132 -33.23 -29.38 -3.76
CA THR A 132 -32.76 -27.99 -3.83
C THR A 132 -32.53 -27.64 -5.30
N ALA A 133 -32.48 -26.35 -5.59
CA ALA A 133 -32.18 -25.83 -6.91
C ALA A 133 -30.90 -25.00 -6.85
N PRO A 134 -30.20 -24.77 -7.97
CA PRO A 134 -30.38 -25.45 -9.25
C PRO A 134 -29.82 -26.87 -9.25
N LEU A 135 -30.29 -27.68 -10.20
CA LEU A 135 -29.53 -28.87 -10.63
C LEU A 135 -28.44 -28.38 -11.59
N VAL A 136 -27.18 -28.52 -11.20
CA VAL A 136 -26.05 -28.04 -11.99
C VAL A 136 -25.37 -29.20 -12.70
N THR A 137 -25.07 -29.01 -13.99
CA THR A 137 -24.22 -29.91 -14.76
C THR A 137 -22.93 -29.19 -15.12
N GLN A 138 -21.83 -29.54 -14.44
CA GLN A 138 -20.48 -29.13 -14.81
C GLN A 138 -19.95 -30.09 -15.87
N THR A 139 -19.38 -29.56 -16.95
CA THR A 139 -18.79 -30.41 -17.97
C THR A 139 -17.62 -29.76 -18.68
N ARG A 140 -16.73 -30.60 -19.17
CA ARG A 140 -15.71 -30.28 -20.18
C ARG A 140 -15.61 -31.45 -21.16
N GLN A 141 -15.14 -31.15 -22.36
CA GLN A 141 -14.72 -32.18 -23.32
C GLN A 141 -13.22 -32.00 -23.56
N PRO A 142 -12.36 -32.91 -23.05
CA PRO A 142 -10.94 -32.86 -23.34
C PRO A 142 -10.70 -32.97 -24.85
N GLN A 143 -9.77 -32.17 -25.40
CA GLN A 143 -9.52 -32.12 -26.85
C GLN A 143 -9.13 -33.48 -27.44
N GLU A 144 -8.49 -34.34 -26.64
CA GLU A 144 -8.02 -35.67 -27.04
C GLU A 144 -9.03 -36.79 -26.73
N SER A 145 -10.22 -36.46 -26.22
CA SER A 145 -11.24 -37.43 -25.82
C SER A 145 -12.58 -37.16 -26.53
N PRO A 146 -13.23 -38.20 -27.11
CA PRO A 146 -14.60 -38.08 -27.60
C PRO A 146 -15.64 -38.10 -26.46
N PHE A 147 -15.20 -38.31 -25.21
CA PHE A 147 -16.07 -38.36 -24.04
C PHE A 147 -16.10 -37.01 -23.32
N HIS A 148 -17.28 -36.67 -22.83
CA HIS A 148 -17.48 -35.59 -21.88
C HIS A 148 -17.25 -36.12 -20.48
N GLU A 149 -16.54 -35.34 -19.69
CA GLU A 149 -16.61 -35.46 -18.25
C GLU A 149 -17.87 -34.70 -17.78
N VAL A 150 -18.86 -35.41 -17.23
CA VAL A 150 -20.14 -34.83 -16.84
C VAL A 150 -20.35 -35.01 -15.34
N THR A 151 -20.25 -33.92 -14.59
CA THR A 151 -20.54 -33.90 -13.15
C THR A 151 -21.91 -33.27 -12.93
N VAL A 152 -22.82 -34.03 -12.34
CA VAL A 152 -24.14 -33.55 -11.94
C VAL A 152 -24.11 -33.28 -10.45
N SER A 153 -24.58 -32.10 -10.04
CA SER A 153 -24.46 -31.59 -8.68
C SER A 153 -25.70 -30.83 -8.22
N MET A 154 -25.97 -30.89 -6.92
CA MET A 154 -27.09 -30.21 -6.27
C MET A 154 -26.67 -29.75 -4.85
N PRO A 155 -27.06 -28.55 -4.38
CA PRO A 155 -26.73 -28.12 -3.02
C PRO A 155 -27.36 -29.06 -1.99
N LEU A 156 -26.68 -29.33 -0.89
CA LEU A 156 -27.33 -29.98 0.24
C LEU A 156 -28.30 -28.99 0.90
N PRO A 157 -29.50 -29.44 1.33
CA PRO A 157 -30.37 -28.62 2.18
C PRO A 157 -29.62 -28.18 3.44
N LYS A 158 -29.79 -26.92 3.86
CA LYS A 158 -29.12 -26.32 5.01
C LYS A 158 -29.28 -27.15 6.28
N ASP A 159 -30.48 -27.66 6.55
CA ASP A 159 -30.78 -28.51 7.71
C ASP A 159 -30.01 -29.85 7.70
N MET A 160 -29.54 -30.29 6.53
CA MET A 160 -28.79 -31.54 6.33
C MET A 160 -27.29 -31.29 6.15
N ALA A 161 -26.87 -30.06 5.85
CA ALA A 161 -25.48 -29.72 5.56
C ALA A 161 -24.54 -30.06 6.73
N LYS A 162 -25.00 -29.87 7.97
CA LYS A 162 -24.20 -30.16 9.17
C LYS A 162 -23.92 -31.65 9.40
N ASN A 163 -24.87 -32.51 9.03
CA ASN A 163 -24.78 -33.96 9.21
C ASN A 163 -25.36 -34.67 7.97
N PRO A 164 -24.66 -34.61 6.83
CA PRO A 164 -25.22 -35.10 5.59
C PRO A 164 -25.27 -36.65 5.58
N PRO A 165 -26.38 -37.27 5.13
CA PRO A 165 -26.50 -38.72 5.10
C PRO A 165 -25.39 -39.38 4.25
N THR A 166 -24.82 -40.48 4.72
CA THR A 166 -23.70 -41.14 4.05
C THR A 166 -24.16 -41.84 2.76
N PRO A 167 -23.63 -41.51 1.58
CA PRO A 167 -24.03 -42.16 0.33
C PRO A 167 -23.76 -43.67 0.33
N ASN A 168 -24.70 -44.47 -0.19
CA ASN A 168 -24.48 -45.91 -0.40
C ASN A 168 -23.69 -46.20 -1.68
N ASP A 169 -23.86 -45.37 -2.71
CA ASP A 169 -23.09 -45.44 -3.95
C ASP A 169 -21.78 -44.65 -3.78
N PRO A 170 -20.60 -45.27 -3.91
CA PRO A 170 -19.32 -44.58 -3.71
C PRO A 170 -19.05 -43.49 -4.78
N HIS A 171 -19.79 -43.47 -5.89
CA HIS A 171 -19.69 -42.42 -6.91
C HIS A 171 -20.54 -41.18 -6.59
N VAL A 172 -21.38 -41.24 -5.56
CA VAL A 172 -22.12 -40.08 -5.04
C VAL A 172 -21.32 -39.55 -3.86
N VAL A 173 -20.95 -38.29 -3.94
CA VAL A 173 -19.94 -37.69 -3.07
C VAL A 173 -20.42 -36.35 -2.56
N ILE A 174 -19.89 -35.94 -1.41
CA ILE A 174 -20.18 -34.64 -0.80
C ILE A 174 -18.90 -33.81 -0.88
N ASP A 175 -19.04 -32.57 -1.35
CA ASP A 175 -17.95 -31.62 -1.49
C ASP A 175 -18.33 -30.29 -0.87
N LEU A 176 -17.37 -29.67 -0.18
CA LEU A 176 -17.44 -28.25 0.11
C LEU A 176 -16.96 -27.47 -1.10
N VAL A 177 -17.88 -26.73 -1.69
CA VAL A 177 -17.59 -25.79 -2.77
C VAL A 177 -17.31 -24.44 -2.11
N PRO A 178 -16.09 -23.88 -2.28
CA PRO A 178 -15.72 -22.62 -1.67
C PRO A 178 -16.48 -21.46 -2.32
N GLU A 179 -16.49 -20.31 -1.63
CA GLU A 179 -16.99 -19.08 -2.24
C GLU A 179 -16.25 -18.81 -3.55
N SER A 180 -17.01 -18.52 -4.61
CA SER A 180 -16.48 -18.43 -5.96
C SER A 180 -17.25 -17.40 -6.79
N VAL A 181 -16.52 -16.67 -7.62
CA VAL A 181 -17.06 -15.69 -8.57
C VAL A 181 -17.21 -16.33 -9.94
N MET A 182 -18.37 -16.13 -10.55
CA MET A 182 -18.76 -16.69 -11.85
C MET A 182 -19.23 -15.60 -12.80
N TYR A 183 -18.90 -15.75 -14.09
CA TYR A 183 -19.66 -15.12 -15.16
C TYR A 183 -20.92 -15.94 -15.41
N VAL A 184 -22.08 -15.29 -15.45
CA VAL A 184 -23.38 -15.96 -15.55
C VAL A 184 -24.20 -15.40 -16.70
N LYS A 185 -24.54 -16.26 -17.67
CA LYS A 185 -25.38 -15.91 -18.81
C LYS A 185 -26.70 -16.67 -18.77
N LYS A 186 -27.80 -15.94 -18.77
CA LYS A 186 -29.16 -16.51 -18.84
C LYS A 186 -29.41 -17.08 -20.24
N PHE A 187 -30.04 -18.25 -20.34
CA PHE A 187 -30.54 -18.78 -21.60
C PHE A 187 -31.90 -19.48 -21.44
N ARG A 188 -32.89 -19.05 -22.25
CA ARG A 188 -34.30 -19.47 -22.15
C ARG A 188 -34.73 -20.22 -23.41
N GLY A 189 -35.60 -21.22 -23.27
CA GLY A 189 -36.29 -21.82 -24.43
C GLY A 189 -36.77 -23.26 -24.24
N ARG A 190 -37.64 -23.74 -25.14
CA ARG A 190 -38.20 -25.12 -25.15
C ARG A 190 -37.13 -26.22 -25.24
N ALA A 191 -35.97 -25.91 -25.83
CA ALA A 191 -34.85 -26.82 -26.05
C ALA A 191 -33.62 -26.48 -25.19
N ALA A 192 -33.76 -25.64 -24.16
CA ALA A 192 -32.68 -25.20 -23.28
C ALA A 192 -32.19 -26.28 -22.28
N ARG A 193 -32.42 -27.57 -22.59
CA ARG A 193 -31.96 -28.68 -21.75
C ARG A 193 -30.46 -28.89 -21.93
N VAL A 194 -29.85 -29.57 -20.95
CA VAL A 194 -28.49 -30.08 -21.06
C VAL A 194 -28.31 -30.89 -22.36
N GLY A 195 -27.24 -30.61 -23.10
CA GLY A 195 -26.95 -31.17 -24.42
C GLY A 195 -26.55 -30.09 -25.43
N PHE A 196 -26.74 -30.38 -26.72
CA PHE A 196 -26.21 -29.59 -27.83
C PHE A 196 -26.49 -28.07 -27.77
N VAL A 197 -27.70 -27.67 -27.35
CA VAL A 197 -28.06 -26.25 -27.26
C VAL A 197 -27.25 -25.55 -26.17
N ALA A 198 -27.15 -26.15 -24.99
CA ALA A 198 -26.37 -25.61 -23.88
C ALA A 198 -24.87 -25.53 -24.23
N GLU A 199 -24.32 -26.54 -24.91
CA GLU A 199 -22.93 -26.51 -25.39
C GLU A 199 -22.69 -25.39 -26.40
N ARG A 200 -23.65 -25.16 -27.31
CA ARG A 200 -23.57 -24.06 -28.27
C ARG A 200 -23.62 -22.70 -27.58
N GLU A 201 -24.50 -22.53 -26.59
CA GLU A 201 -24.58 -21.28 -25.82
C GLU A 201 -23.32 -21.07 -24.97
N ALA A 202 -22.74 -22.11 -24.37
CA ALA A 202 -21.47 -22.03 -23.66
C ALA A 202 -20.32 -21.61 -24.59
N LYS A 203 -20.21 -22.21 -25.78
CA LYS A 203 -19.20 -21.80 -26.77
C LYS A 203 -19.32 -20.32 -27.18
N LYS A 204 -20.55 -19.85 -27.43
CA LYS A 204 -20.79 -18.43 -27.70
C LYS A 204 -20.41 -17.56 -26.51
N PHE A 205 -20.66 -18.03 -25.28
CA PHE A 205 -20.34 -17.28 -24.08
C PHE A 205 -18.82 -17.17 -23.87
N PHE A 206 -18.08 -18.26 -24.05
CA PHE A 206 -16.62 -18.23 -24.06
C PHE A 206 -16.07 -17.27 -25.12
N THR A 207 -16.58 -17.32 -26.36
CA THR A 207 -16.17 -16.36 -27.41
C THR A 207 -16.50 -14.90 -27.04
N LEU A 208 -17.61 -14.66 -26.35
CA LEU A 208 -17.97 -13.32 -25.88
C LEU A 208 -16.98 -12.83 -24.80
N LEU A 209 -16.69 -13.66 -23.79
CA LEU A 209 -15.74 -13.33 -22.73
C LEU A 209 -14.34 -13.07 -23.32
N ASP A 210 -13.89 -13.91 -24.25
CA ASP A 210 -12.62 -13.75 -24.98
C ASP A 210 -12.59 -12.44 -25.80
N HIS A 211 -13.66 -12.12 -26.54
CA HIS A 211 -13.78 -10.86 -27.28
C HIS A 211 -13.74 -9.63 -26.35
N HIS A 212 -14.31 -9.75 -25.16
CA HIS A 212 -14.28 -8.70 -24.13
C HIS A 212 -12.97 -8.71 -23.31
N HIS A 213 -12.05 -9.63 -23.64
CA HIS A 213 -10.78 -9.84 -22.93
C HIS A 213 -10.95 -10.13 -21.43
N GLU A 214 -12.10 -10.66 -21.02
CA GLU A 214 -12.34 -11.03 -19.62
C GLU A 214 -11.38 -12.16 -19.21
N PRO A 215 -10.84 -12.16 -17.98
CA PRO A 215 -9.99 -13.24 -17.51
C PRO A 215 -10.82 -14.48 -17.17
N PHE A 216 -10.46 -15.62 -17.78
CA PHE A 216 -10.95 -16.96 -17.47
C PHE A 216 -9.88 -18.01 -17.84
N HIS A 217 -10.06 -19.26 -17.42
CA HIS A 217 -9.03 -20.30 -17.55
C HIS A 217 -8.80 -20.82 -18.98
N GLY A 218 -9.69 -20.55 -19.92
CA GLY A 218 -9.52 -20.88 -21.34
C GLY A 218 -10.74 -21.49 -22.03
N MET A 219 -10.72 -21.46 -23.37
CA MET A 219 -11.87 -21.76 -24.25
C MET A 219 -12.40 -23.20 -24.17
N ASN A 220 -11.58 -24.13 -23.66
CA ASN A 220 -11.91 -25.55 -23.55
C ASN A 220 -12.05 -26.01 -22.09
N ASP A 221 -12.11 -25.07 -21.15
CA ASP A 221 -12.24 -25.39 -19.72
C ASP A 221 -13.71 -25.67 -19.33
N TYR A 222 -13.95 -25.98 -18.06
CA TYR A 222 -15.28 -26.27 -17.54
C TYR A 222 -16.26 -25.10 -17.74
N PHE A 223 -17.48 -25.46 -18.14
CA PHE A 223 -18.65 -24.63 -18.00
C PHE A 223 -19.74 -25.38 -17.24
N TYR A 224 -20.71 -24.62 -16.77
CA TYR A 224 -21.76 -25.10 -15.88
C TYR A 224 -23.11 -24.79 -16.48
N ILE A 225 -24.02 -25.77 -16.43
CA ILE A 225 -25.41 -25.60 -16.85
C ILE A 225 -26.26 -25.69 -15.60
N ALA A 226 -26.74 -24.54 -15.10
CA ALA A 226 -27.63 -24.49 -13.95
C ALA A 226 -29.08 -24.53 -14.44
N GLN A 227 -29.83 -25.53 -13.98
CA GLN A 227 -31.22 -25.73 -14.38
C GLN A 227 -32.17 -25.47 -13.21
N TYR A 228 -33.15 -24.59 -13.45
CA TYR A 228 -34.21 -24.25 -12.51
C TYR A 228 -35.56 -24.76 -13.03
N ASP A 229 -36.40 -25.28 -12.13
CA ASP A 229 -37.72 -25.79 -12.48
C ASP A 229 -38.75 -24.65 -12.56
N SER A 230 -39.65 -24.67 -13.55
CA SER A 230 -40.65 -23.60 -13.71
C SER A 230 -41.89 -23.87 -12.86
N SER A 231 -42.37 -22.89 -12.09
CA SER A 231 -43.56 -23.00 -11.22
C SER A 231 -44.90 -23.21 -11.96
N ARG A 232 -44.94 -23.15 -13.29
CA ARG A 232 -46.17 -23.31 -14.10
C ARG A 232 -46.49 -24.78 -14.42
N ALA A 233 -46.73 -25.59 -13.39
CA ALA A 233 -47.36 -26.90 -13.53
C ALA A 233 -48.79 -26.72 -14.10
N GLY A 234 -48.93 -26.83 -15.43
CA GLY A 234 -50.22 -26.72 -16.12
C GLY A 234 -50.23 -25.90 -17.41
N SER A 235 -49.14 -25.20 -17.77
CA SER A 235 -49.05 -24.55 -19.09
C SER A 235 -48.50 -25.53 -20.13
N SER A 236 -49.04 -25.50 -21.36
CA SER A 236 -48.62 -26.35 -22.48
C SER A 236 -47.19 -26.07 -22.99
N ASP A 237 -46.43 -25.20 -22.32
CA ASP A 237 -45.09 -24.75 -22.69
C ASP A 237 -44.26 -24.33 -21.46
N PRO A 238 -43.68 -25.26 -20.68
CA PRO A 238 -42.88 -24.91 -19.51
C PRO A 238 -41.57 -24.25 -19.96
N LYS A 239 -41.51 -22.92 -19.85
CA LYS A 239 -40.27 -22.15 -20.05
C LYS A 239 -39.30 -22.52 -18.91
N MET A 240 -38.33 -23.38 -19.19
CA MET A 240 -37.22 -23.64 -18.27
C MET A 240 -36.33 -22.40 -18.20
N TYR A 241 -35.97 -22.00 -16.97
CA TYR A 241 -34.97 -20.98 -16.73
C TYR A 241 -33.64 -21.69 -16.51
N ASN A 242 -32.69 -21.46 -17.41
CA ASN A 242 -31.36 -22.05 -17.30
C ASN A 242 -30.30 -20.97 -17.43
N GLU A 243 -29.14 -21.26 -16.86
CA GLU A 243 -27.99 -20.37 -16.91
C GLU A 243 -26.74 -21.17 -17.32
N ILE A 244 -25.87 -20.52 -18.08
CA ILE A 244 -24.50 -20.98 -18.28
C ILE A 244 -23.61 -20.19 -17.32
N TRP A 245 -22.84 -20.90 -16.50
CA TRP A 245 -21.80 -20.29 -15.67
C TRP A 245 -20.41 -20.63 -16.23
N VAL A 246 -19.49 -19.67 -16.10
CA VAL A 246 -18.07 -19.83 -16.36
C VAL A 246 -17.33 -19.35 -15.12
N PHE A 247 -16.40 -20.16 -14.62
CA PHE A 247 -15.59 -19.82 -13.44
C PHE A 247 -14.71 -18.60 -13.75
N ALA A 248 -14.80 -17.57 -12.90
CA ALA A 248 -13.92 -16.41 -12.98
C ALA A 248 -12.76 -16.56 -11.99
N ILE A 249 -13.06 -16.54 -10.69
CA ILE A 249 -12.05 -16.51 -9.64
C ILE A 249 -12.61 -17.04 -8.30
N ASN A 250 -11.74 -17.49 -7.40
CA ASN A 250 -12.05 -17.78 -6.00
C ASN A 250 -10.95 -17.22 -5.10
N GLU A 251 -11.11 -17.33 -3.79
CA GLU A 251 -10.15 -16.81 -2.80
C GLU A 251 -8.71 -17.24 -3.09
N ARG A 252 -8.47 -18.52 -3.39
CA ARG A 252 -7.11 -19.03 -3.67
C ARG A 252 -6.45 -18.31 -4.85
N THR A 253 -7.17 -18.17 -5.95
CA THR A 253 -6.66 -17.48 -7.14
C THR A 253 -6.51 -15.98 -6.86
N PHE A 254 -7.44 -15.38 -6.11
CA PHE A 254 -7.34 -13.98 -5.69
C PHE A 254 -6.10 -13.72 -4.83
N LYS A 255 -5.85 -14.56 -3.81
CA LYS A 255 -4.68 -14.45 -2.95
C LYS A 255 -3.36 -14.70 -3.70
N TRP A 256 -3.39 -15.53 -4.75
CA TRP A 256 -2.25 -15.63 -5.68
C TRP A 256 -2.02 -14.33 -6.47
N LEU A 257 -3.07 -13.68 -6.98
CA LEU A 257 -2.94 -12.38 -7.66
C LEU A 257 -2.43 -11.29 -6.68
N GLU A 258 -2.98 -11.24 -5.46
CA GLU A 258 -2.59 -10.29 -4.41
C GLU A 258 -1.12 -10.48 -3.99
N PHE A 259 -0.68 -11.73 -3.80
CA PHE A 259 0.71 -12.05 -3.50
C PHE A 259 1.67 -11.52 -4.58
N ASN A 260 1.25 -11.54 -5.84
CA ASN A 260 2.05 -11.09 -6.99
C ASN A 260 1.86 -9.62 -7.37
N ASP A 261 1.09 -8.84 -6.60
CA ASP A 261 0.71 -7.43 -6.86
C ASP A 261 -0.10 -7.22 -8.15
N LEU A 262 -0.79 -8.25 -8.63
CA LEU A 262 -1.55 -8.19 -9.87
C LEU A 262 -2.93 -7.54 -9.68
N THR A 263 -3.45 -7.51 -8.46
CA THR A 263 -4.76 -6.95 -8.16
C THR A 263 -4.82 -5.42 -8.27
N GLY A 264 -3.70 -4.71 -8.15
CA GLY A 264 -3.65 -3.24 -8.17
C GLY A 264 -4.13 -2.58 -9.45
N HIS A 265 -3.90 -3.25 -10.57
CA HIS A 265 -4.34 -2.83 -11.90
C HIS A 265 -5.52 -3.67 -12.41
N GLY A 266 -6.12 -4.49 -11.53
CA GLY A 266 -7.20 -5.40 -11.87
C GLY A 266 -6.77 -6.62 -12.70
N GLU A 267 -5.48 -6.90 -12.83
CA GLU A 267 -5.00 -8.03 -13.65
C GLU A 267 -5.53 -9.36 -13.09
N GLY A 268 -6.14 -10.16 -13.96
CA GLY A 268 -6.74 -11.44 -13.59
C GLY A 268 -8.09 -11.33 -12.87
N LEU A 269 -8.60 -10.11 -12.61
CA LEU A 269 -9.95 -9.86 -12.09
C LEU A 269 -10.92 -9.56 -13.24
N PRO A 270 -12.20 -9.98 -13.14
CA PRO A 270 -13.24 -9.50 -14.06
C PRO A 270 -13.15 -7.98 -14.23
N HIS A 271 -13.24 -7.49 -15.47
CA HIS A 271 -12.97 -6.07 -15.76
C HIS A 271 -13.83 -5.10 -14.97
N CYS A 272 -15.08 -5.47 -14.71
CA CYS A 272 -15.99 -4.65 -13.91
C CYS A 272 -15.59 -4.52 -12.42
N LEU A 273 -14.60 -5.28 -11.95
CA LEU A 273 -14.15 -5.31 -10.55
C LEU A 273 -12.79 -4.64 -10.33
N HIS A 274 -12.20 -3.98 -11.34
CA HIS A 274 -10.87 -3.35 -11.25
C HIS A 274 -10.77 -2.26 -10.16
N HIS A 275 -11.90 -1.71 -9.73
CA HIS A 275 -12.00 -0.68 -8.69
C HIS A 275 -13.10 -1.00 -7.67
N ASP A 276 -13.39 -2.28 -7.48
CA ASP A 276 -14.44 -2.74 -6.57
C ASP A 276 -13.83 -3.40 -5.33
N ASP A 277 -13.83 -2.69 -4.21
CA ASP A 277 -13.25 -3.17 -2.95
C ASP A 277 -13.92 -4.44 -2.42
N ARG A 278 -15.15 -4.77 -2.86
CA ARG A 278 -15.85 -5.98 -2.41
C ARG A 278 -15.11 -7.25 -2.79
N ILE A 279 -14.32 -7.25 -3.87
CA ILE A 279 -13.61 -8.46 -4.35
C ILE A 279 -12.59 -9.00 -3.33
N GLY A 280 -12.08 -8.15 -2.44
CA GLY A 280 -11.10 -8.50 -1.41
C GLY A 280 -11.66 -9.26 -0.21
N SER A 281 -12.97 -9.18 0.06
CA SER A 281 -13.60 -9.89 1.17
C SER A 281 -14.12 -11.26 0.73
N TRP A 282 -13.72 -12.30 1.46
CA TRP A 282 -14.06 -13.70 1.18
C TRP A 282 -14.67 -14.35 2.42
N HIS A 283 -15.91 -14.80 2.33
CA HIS A 283 -16.63 -15.36 3.47
C HIS A 283 -16.54 -16.90 3.51
N LYS A 284 -15.85 -17.40 4.54
CA LYS A 284 -15.69 -18.83 4.76
C LYS A 284 -16.90 -19.45 5.46
N MET A 285 -17.17 -20.73 5.18
CA MET A 285 -18.12 -21.50 5.98
C MET A 285 -17.53 -21.71 7.36
N ASP A 286 -18.34 -21.57 8.42
CA ASP A 286 -17.88 -21.82 9.77
C ASP A 286 -17.34 -23.24 9.91
N GLN A 287 -16.12 -23.35 10.43
CA GLN A 287 -15.40 -24.62 10.57
C GLN A 287 -16.20 -25.68 11.35
N ALA A 288 -17.00 -25.25 12.33
CA ALA A 288 -17.85 -26.12 13.13
C ALA A 288 -19.04 -26.72 12.34
N ASP A 289 -19.34 -26.19 11.16
CA ASP A 289 -20.41 -26.65 10.28
C ASP A 289 -19.92 -27.50 9.12
N ILE A 290 -18.61 -27.75 9.02
CA ILE A 290 -18.00 -28.55 7.96
C ILE A 290 -17.87 -30.02 8.41
N PRO A 291 -18.62 -30.96 7.79
CA PRO A 291 -18.60 -32.35 8.18
C PRO A 291 -17.40 -33.09 7.57
N VAL A 292 -16.23 -32.99 8.20
CA VAL A 292 -14.96 -33.60 7.74
C VAL A 292 -15.12 -35.08 7.33
N GLU A 293 -15.85 -35.87 8.12
CA GLU A 293 -16.07 -37.30 7.84
C GLU A 293 -16.87 -37.53 6.55
N ALA A 294 -17.79 -36.62 6.21
CA ALA A 294 -18.58 -36.71 4.99
C ALA A 294 -17.79 -36.33 3.73
N LEU A 295 -16.72 -35.55 3.89
CA LEU A 295 -15.79 -35.21 2.80
C LEU A 295 -14.84 -36.36 2.49
N ALA A 296 -14.59 -37.27 3.43
CA ALA A 296 -13.76 -38.46 3.20
C ALA A 296 -14.41 -39.37 2.15
N ARG A 297 -13.62 -39.80 1.16
CA ARG A 297 -14.11 -40.65 0.07
C ARG A 297 -13.95 -42.13 0.41
N ARG A 298 -15.01 -42.91 0.17
CA ARG A 298 -14.95 -44.38 0.25
C ARG A 298 -14.10 -45.00 -0.84
N GLN A 299 -14.10 -44.37 -2.01
CA GLN A 299 -13.28 -44.75 -3.16
C GLN A 299 -12.67 -43.47 -3.73
N CYS A 300 -11.38 -43.53 -4.05
CA CYS A 300 -10.71 -42.45 -4.75
C CYS A 300 -11.34 -42.23 -6.14
N SER A 301 -11.38 -40.98 -6.61
CA SER A 301 -11.90 -40.70 -7.95
C SER A 301 -11.04 -41.37 -9.02
N GLU A 302 -11.66 -41.83 -10.10
CA GLU A 302 -10.97 -42.37 -11.28
C GLU A 302 -11.03 -41.40 -12.47
N THR A 303 -11.72 -40.25 -12.33
CA THR A 303 -12.02 -39.33 -13.44
C THR A 303 -11.06 -38.13 -13.53
N TYR A 304 -10.06 -38.05 -12.66
CA TYR A 304 -9.25 -36.84 -12.49
C TYR A 304 -8.12 -36.69 -13.51
N CYS A 305 -7.70 -37.82 -14.10
CA CYS A 305 -6.60 -37.88 -15.02
C CYS A 305 -7.08 -38.36 -16.40
N GLU A 306 -7.32 -37.40 -17.29
CA GLU A 306 -7.61 -37.66 -18.69
C GLU A 306 -6.57 -36.95 -19.55
N ALA A 307 -6.29 -37.53 -20.73
CA ALA A 307 -5.38 -36.94 -21.72
C ALA A 307 -5.83 -35.50 -22.04
N PRO A 308 -4.90 -34.53 -22.19
CA PRO A 308 -3.46 -34.68 -22.41
C PRO A 308 -2.58 -34.84 -21.16
N LYS A 309 -3.16 -34.89 -19.94
CA LYS A 309 -2.35 -34.96 -18.70
C LYS A 309 -1.52 -36.23 -18.64
N LYS A 310 -0.22 -36.08 -18.40
CA LYS A 310 0.66 -37.20 -18.05
C LYS A 310 0.49 -37.48 -16.57
N CYS A 311 -0.33 -38.47 -16.19
CA CYS A 311 -0.45 -38.81 -14.78
C CYS A 311 0.43 -39.99 -14.37
N PRO A 312 0.89 -39.99 -13.12
CA PRO A 312 1.57 -41.14 -12.53
C PRO A 312 0.67 -42.38 -12.53
N LYS A 313 1.22 -43.49 -12.99
CA LYS A 313 0.72 -44.85 -12.84
C LYS A 313 1.09 -45.35 -11.45
N TYR A 314 0.18 -46.11 -10.87
CA TYR A 314 0.35 -46.66 -9.53
C TYR A 314 -0.35 -48.01 -9.40
N SER A 315 0.02 -48.76 -8.38
CA SER A 315 -0.80 -49.87 -7.86
C SER A 315 -1.23 -49.58 -6.43
N ALA A 316 -2.47 -49.88 -6.07
CA ALA A 316 -2.99 -49.68 -4.72
C ALA A 316 -3.52 -50.99 -4.12
N LYS A 317 -3.36 -51.18 -2.81
CA LYS A 317 -3.86 -52.34 -2.06
C LYS A 317 -4.44 -51.89 -0.72
N VAL A 318 -5.47 -52.57 -0.23
CA VAL A 318 -6.00 -52.33 1.13
C VAL A 318 -4.92 -52.68 2.16
N VAL A 319 -4.81 -51.86 3.21
CA VAL A 319 -3.87 -52.11 4.30
C VAL A 319 -4.48 -53.14 5.26
N LYS A 320 -3.82 -54.29 5.43
CA LYS A 320 -4.30 -55.34 6.34
C LYS A 320 -4.33 -54.83 7.79
N GLU A 321 -5.34 -55.25 8.55
CA GLU A 321 -5.50 -55.00 10.00
C GLU A 321 -5.81 -53.54 10.39
N VAL A 322 -5.93 -52.64 9.41
CA VAL A 322 -6.47 -51.29 9.63
C VAL A 322 -7.99 -51.35 9.50
N ASP A 323 -8.71 -50.91 10.53
CA ASP A 323 -10.18 -50.84 10.56
C ASP A 323 -10.69 -49.62 9.76
N ASP A 324 -10.27 -49.54 8.50
CA ASP A 324 -10.66 -48.53 7.51
C ASP A 324 -10.22 -48.96 6.11
N GLU A 325 -11.13 -49.55 5.35
CA GLU A 325 -10.86 -50.00 3.98
C GLU A 325 -10.58 -48.84 3.00
N THR A 326 -10.85 -47.59 3.41
CA THR A 326 -10.54 -46.39 2.60
C THR A 326 -9.06 -46.01 2.64
N ILE A 327 -8.30 -46.56 3.60
CA ILE A 327 -6.86 -46.39 3.67
C ILE A 327 -6.19 -47.47 2.83
N THR A 328 -5.45 -47.05 1.82
CA THR A 328 -4.74 -47.95 0.91
C THR A 328 -3.24 -47.70 0.97
N ILE A 329 -2.44 -48.74 0.72
CA ILE A 329 -1.02 -48.56 0.41
C ILE A 329 -0.89 -48.48 -1.12
N ARG A 330 -0.37 -47.35 -1.58
CA ARG A 330 -0.24 -46.97 -2.99
C ARG A 330 1.23 -46.94 -3.37
N GLU A 331 1.59 -47.66 -4.44
CA GLU A 331 2.94 -47.77 -4.98
C GLU A 331 3.00 -47.08 -6.35
N GLU A 332 3.66 -45.93 -6.44
CA GLU A 332 3.92 -45.18 -7.66
C GLU A 332 4.90 -45.91 -8.59
N LYS A 333 4.66 -45.83 -9.90
CA LYS A 333 5.41 -46.58 -10.92
C LYS A 333 6.15 -45.71 -11.92
N ASP A 334 5.70 -44.48 -12.14
CA ASP A 334 6.34 -43.53 -13.06
C ASP A 334 6.08 -42.08 -12.63
N LEU A 335 6.05 -41.82 -11.32
CA LEU A 335 5.95 -40.48 -10.75
C LEU A 335 7.16 -39.63 -11.15
N LYS A 336 6.89 -38.42 -11.65
CA LYS A 336 7.85 -37.35 -11.83
C LYS A 336 7.36 -36.12 -11.07
N ALA A 337 8.23 -35.48 -10.31
CA ALA A 337 7.89 -34.29 -9.55
C ALA A 337 8.93 -33.19 -9.79
N VAL A 338 8.45 -31.94 -9.83
CA VAL A 338 9.30 -30.76 -9.70
C VAL A 338 8.76 -29.92 -8.54
N GLY A 339 9.59 -29.72 -7.53
CA GLY A 339 9.23 -29.07 -6.28
C GLY A 339 9.90 -27.72 -6.10
N VAL A 340 9.31 -26.86 -5.29
CA VAL A 340 9.92 -25.64 -4.73
C VAL A 340 9.81 -25.74 -3.21
N VAL A 341 10.83 -25.26 -2.51
CA VAL A 341 10.77 -25.03 -1.06
C VAL A 341 10.45 -23.55 -0.85
N PRO A 342 9.18 -23.17 -0.60
CA PRO A 342 8.81 -21.77 -0.40
C PRO A 342 9.36 -21.22 0.91
N LEU A 343 9.76 -19.94 0.89
CA LEU A 343 10.33 -19.22 2.04
C LEU A 343 9.21 -18.69 2.95
N THR A 344 8.55 -19.59 3.69
CA THR A 344 7.45 -19.23 4.60
C THR A 344 7.23 -20.29 5.67
N CYS A 345 6.69 -19.86 6.81
CA CYS A 345 6.20 -20.73 7.87
C CYS A 345 4.71 -21.09 7.72
N ASN A 346 4.00 -20.49 6.77
CA ASN A 346 2.54 -20.57 6.65
C ASN A 346 2.09 -21.42 5.46
N TYR A 347 1.09 -22.27 5.71
CA TYR A 347 0.58 -23.23 4.75
C TYR A 347 -0.07 -22.57 3.53
N ASP A 348 -0.82 -21.49 3.73
CA ASP A 348 -1.48 -20.73 2.68
C ASP A 348 -0.47 -19.96 1.82
N THR A 349 0.50 -19.27 2.43
CA THR A 349 1.59 -18.58 1.71
C THR A 349 2.38 -19.55 0.84
N ALA A 350 2.63 -20.78 1.31
CA ALA A 350 3.34 -21.81 0.54
C ALA A 350 2.62 -22.12 -0.78
N MET A 351 1.28 -22.10 -0.80
CA MET A 351 0.48 -22.31 -1.99
C MET A 351 0.43 -21.11 -2.94
N HIS A 352 0.53 -19.87 -2.44
CA HIS A 352 0.53 -18.65 -3.28
C HIS A 352 1.89 -18.34 -3.89
N SER A 353 2.97 -18.59 -3.15
CA SER A 353 4.35 -18.24 -3.55
C SER A 353 4.95 -19.20 -4.57
N THR A 354 4.46 -20.43 -4.65
CA THR A 354 5.08 -21.50 -5.45
C THR A 354 4.69 -21.53 -6.94
N PRO A 355 3.44 -21.25 -7.37
CA PRO A 355 3.06 -21.42 -8.77
C PRO A 355 3.91 -20.59 -9.74
N GLY A 356 4.32 -19.37 -9.37
CA GLY A 356 5.15 -18.51 -10.22
C GLY A 356 6.50 -19.17 -10.61
N PRO A 357 7.36 -19.51 -9.63
CA PRO A 357 8.61 -20.23 -9.88
C PRO A 357 8.45 -21.54 -10.66
N LEU A 358 7.43 -22.35 -10.35
CA LEU A 358 7.17 -23.59 -11.08
C LEU A 358 6.78 -23.33 -12.54
N MET A 359 5.91 -22.35 -12.80
CA MET A 359 5.51 -21.95 -14.15
C MET A 359 6.72 -21.48 -14.98
N GLN A 360 7.60 -20.67 -14.38
CA GLN A 360 8.83 -20.23 -15.04
C GLN A 360 9.74 -21.40 -15.42
N TYR A 361 9.88 -22.39 -14.53
CA TYR A 361 10.65 -23.60 -14.83
C TYR A 361 10.04 -24.42 -15.96
N LEU A 362 8.72 -24.65 -15.94
CA LEU A 362 8.04 -25.40 -17.01
C LEU A 362 8.20 -24.71 -18.36
N ASN A 363 8.03 -23.38 -18.41
CA ASN A 363 8.27 -22.58 -19.61
C ASN A 363 9.72 -22.73 -20.11
N LYS A 364 10.71 -22.64 -19.21
CA LYS A 364 12.14 -22.77 -19.55
C LYS A 364 12.49 -24.16 -20.06
N THR A 365 11.85 -25.20 -19.53
CA THR A 365 12.10 -26.61 -19.91
C THR A 365 11.23 -27.10 -21.07
N GLY A 366 10.30 -26.28 -21.55
CA GLY A 366 9.37 -26.62 -22.63
C GLY A 366 8.34 -27.68 -22.25
N VAL A 367 8.11 -27.91 -20.94
CA VAL A 367 7.07 -28.82 -20.47
C VAL A 367 5.75 -28.06 -20.44
N PRO A 368 4.72 -28.47 -21.20
CA PRO A 368 3.47 -27.75 -21.24
C PRO A 368 2.70 -27.95 -19.92
N MET A 369 1.97 -26.92 -19.48
CA MET A 369 1.12 -27.03 -18.28
C MET A 369 0.07 -28.13 -18.37
N SER A 370 -0.34 -28.50 -19.59
CA SER A 370 -1.24 -29.62 -19.84
C SER A 370 -0.68 -30.97 -19.38
N ASP A 371 0.65 -31.11 -19.26
CA ASP A 371 1.29 -32.32 -18.76
C ASP A 371 1.19 -32.44 -17.23
N VAL A 372 1.00 -31.32 -16.51
CA VAL A 372 0.89 -31.30 -15.05
C VAL A 372 -0.43 -31.95 -14.63
N ALA A 373 -0.31 -33.06 -13.90
CA ALA A 373 -1.43 -33.85 -13.42
C ALA A 373 -2.04 -33.27 -12.14
N ALA A 374 -1.19 -32.81 -11.22
CA ALA A 374 -1.58 -32.40 -9.87
C ALA A 374 -0.56 -31.44 -9.24
N THR A 375 -1.00 -30.75 -8.19
CA THR A 375 -0.11 -30.07 -7.24
C THR A 375 -0.05 -30.89 -5.96
N MET A 376 1.14 -31.06 -5.38
CA MET A 376 1.33 -31.71 -4.09
C MET A 376 2.00 -30.76 -3.11
N THR A 377 1.50 -30.67 -1.89
CA THR A 377 2.11 -29.89 -0.81
C THR A 377 2.51 -30.84 0.29
N ALA A 378 3.81 -31.07 0.45
CA ALA A 378 4.38 -31.75 1.59
C ALA A 378 4.49 -30.76 2.76
N ILE A 379 4.06 -31.20 3.94
CA ILE A 379 4.10 -30.45 5.19
C ILE A 379 4.98 -31.23 6.15
N VAL A 380 6.05 -30.60 6.60
CA VAL A 380 7.12 -31.25 7.34
C VAL A 380 7.27 -30.60 8.70
N GLU A 381 7.20 -31.41 9.75
CA GLU A 381 7.50 -30.97 11.11
C GLU A 381 9.00 -30.70 11.23
N LYS A 382 9.35 -29.54 11.78
CA LYS A 382 10.76 -29.19 11.99
C LYS A 382 11.42 -30.14 12.99
N ARG A 383 12.69 -30.46 12.71
CA ARG A 383 13.58 -31.16 13.63
C ARG A 383 14.52 -30.17 14.32
N ASP A 384 14.18 -29.82 15.55
CA ASP A 384 14.93 -28.82 16.34
C ASP A 384 16.40 -29.19 16.54
N GLU A 385 16.73 -30.48 16.57
CA GLU A 385 18.10 -30.98 16.74
C GLU A 385 19.02 -30.67 15.55
N ILE A 386 18.48 -30.37 14.36
CA ILE A 386 19.27 -30.03 13.17
C ILE A 386 19.11 -28.58 12.73
N ASP A 387 17.91 -28.00 12.78
CA ASP A 387 17.64 -26.60 12.39
C ASP A 387 17.64 -25.62 13.58
N GLY A 388 17.87 -26.09 14.81
CA GLY A 388 17.81 -25.27 16.03
C GLY A 388 16.37 -25.01 16.47
N LYS A 389 16.13 -24.27 17.57
CA LYS A 389 14.76 -24.03 18.09
C LYS A 389 14.06 -22.81 17.52
N GLU A 390 14.82 -21.89 16.92
CA GLU A 390 14.31 -20.62 16.39
C GLU A 390 13.75 -20.78 14.96
N GLY A 391 12.90 -19.85 14.54
CA GLY A 391 12.32 -19.84 13.19
C GLY A 391 11.04 -20.67 13.03
N CYS A 392 10.69 -20.99 11.78
CA CYS A 392 9.49 -21.76 11.46
C CYS A 392 9.38 -23.08 12.23
N GLY A 393 8.21 -23.42 12.76
CA GLY A 393 7.94 -24.74 13.33
C GLY A 393 7.66 -25.82 12.27
N LYS A 394 7.28 -25.41 11.06
CA LYS A 394 7.01 -26.32 9.93
C LYS A 394 7.64 -25.80 8.66
N PHE A 395 8.02 -26.73 7.80
CA PHE A 395 8.51 -26.46 6.46
C PHE A 395 7.58 -27.06 5.41
N TYR A 396 7.57 -26.45 4.23
CA TYR A 396 6.72 -26.89 3.12
C TYR A 396 7.58 -27.19 1.91
N LYS A 397 7.10 -28.13 1.09
CA LYS A 397 7.63 -28.37 -0.25
C LYS A 397 6.47 -28.59 -1.20
N VAL A 398 6.36 -27.76 -2.22
CA VAL A 398 5.21 -27.73 -3.13
C VAL A 398 5.65 -28.16 -4.51
N TYR A 399 4.96 -29.14 -5.09
CA TYR A 399 5.34 -29.83 -6.31
C TYR A 399 4.30 -29.68 -7.41
N PHE A 400 4.75 -29.63 -8.65
CA PHE A 400 3.97 -30.09 -9.79
C PHE A 400 4.30 -31.55 -10.10
N ILE A 401 3.25 -32.36 -10.18
CA ILE A 401 3.33 -33.80 -10.42
C ILE A 401 2.96 -34.13 -11.86
N MET A 402 3.75 -35.00 -12.48
CA MET A 402 3.57 -35.53 -13.82
C MET A 402 3.88 -37.04 -13.83
N GLY A 403 3.41 -37.74 -14.85
CA GLY A 403 3.73 -39.13 -15.15
C GLY A 403 4.87 -39.24 -16.17
N GLY A 404 5.41 -40.46 -16.29
CA GLY A 404 6.50 -40.77 -17.22
C GLY A 404 7.90 -40.61 -16.64
N GLY A 405 8.05 -40.57 -15.31
CA GLY A 405 9.31 -40.75 -14.61
C GLY A 405 9.78 -42.21 -14.62
N SER A 406 11.01 -42.48 -14.13
CA SER A 406 11.60 -43.83 -14.12
C SER A 406 11.04 -44.75 -13.03
N GLY A 407 10.08 -44.28 -12.23
CA GLY A 407 9.49 -45.06 -11.15
C GLY A 407 10.41 -45.17 -9.94
N LYS A 408 11.29 -44.20 -9.71
CA LYS A 408 11.94 -43.97 -8.43
C LYS A 408 11.81 -42.49 -8.08
N PRO A 409 11.68 -42.09 -6.80
CA PRO A 409 11.51 -40.68 -6.42
C PRO A 409 12.80 -39.86 -6.66
N GLU A 410 13.88 -40.51 -7.09
CA GLU A 410 15.18 -39.93 -7.45
C GLU A 410 15.11 -38.95 -8.66
N ASP A 411 13.99 -38.94 -9.41
CA ASP A 411 13.71 -37.96 -10.48
C ASP A 411 13.02 -36.67 -9.95
N ASP A 412 12.87 -36.50 -8.63
CA ASP A 412 12.34 -35.29 -7.99
C ASP A 412 13.34 -34.13 -8.12
N TYR A 413 13.01 -33.15 -8.95
CA TYR A 413 13.82 -31.94 -9.10
C TYR A 413 13.31 -30.86 -8.14
N THR A 414 14.11 -30.50 -7.14
CA THR A 414 13.80 -29.36 -6.27
C THR A 414 14.44 -28.10 -6.84
N LEU A 415 13.61 -27.15 -7.21
CA LEU A 415 13.98 -25.78 -7.50
C LEU A 415 14.36 -25.08 -6.19
N SER A 416 15.59 -24.63 -6.14
CA SER A 416 16.04 -23.71 -5.11
C SER A 416 15.66 -22.29 -5.52
N LEU A 417 14.92 -21.60 -4.64
CA LEU A 417 14.66 -20.17 -4.83
C LEU A 417 15.94 -19.40 -4.49
N ASN A 418 16.53 -18.73 -5.49
CA ASN A 418 17.69 -17.84 -5.32
C ASN A 418 18.86 -18.53 -4.58
N GLU A 419 19.47 -19.56 -5.22
CA GLU A 419 20.51 -20.45 -4.64
C GLU A 419 21.68 -19.73 -3.97
N ASP A 420 22.00 -18.52 -4.43
CA ASP A 420 23.09 -17.72 -3.89
C ASP A 420 22.74 -17.11 -2.52
N ARG A 421 21.45 -17.02 -2.16
CA ARG A 421 20.97 -16.31 -0.95
C ARG A 421 20.21 -17.19 0.03
N PHE A 422 19.38 -18.11 -0.45
CA PHE A 422 18.59 -18.96 0.41
C PHE A 422 19.01 -20.41 0.27
N HIS A 423 18.90 -21.14 1.38
CA HIS A 423 19.17 -22.56 1.41
C HIS A 423 17.96 -23.34 1.88
N THR A 424 17.79 -24.54 1.33
CA THR A 424 16.81 -25.49 1.84
C THR A 424 17.13 -25.85 3.30
N PRO A 425 16.15 -25.78 4.23
CA PRO A 425 16.34 -26.17 5.63
C PRO A 425 16.90 -27.59 5.78
N LYS A 426 17.67 -27.84 6.83
CA LYS A 426 18.34 -29.13 7.02
C LYS A 426 17.33 -30.24 7.26
N THR A 427 16.18 -29.96 7.87
CA THR A 427 15.07 -30.91 8.04
C THR A 427 14.57 -31.42 6.69
N ILE A 428 14.38 -30.54 5.71
CA ILE A 428 13.96 -30.95 4.37
C ILE A 428 15.05 -31.77 3.68
N LYS A 429 16.34 -31.43 3.85
CA LYS A 429 17.45 -32.24 3.31
C LYS A 429 17.53 -33.63 3.97
N ALA A 430 17.35 -33.70 5.28
CA ALA A 430 17.38 -34.95 6.04
C ALA A 430 16.25 -35.92 5.66
N LEU A 431 15.10 -35.42 5.16
CA LEU A 431 14.07 -36.25 4.54
C LEU A 431 14.57 -36.98 3.29
N HIS A 432 15.56 -36.43 2.58
CA HIS A 432 16.10 -36.96 1.34
C HIS A 432 17.48 -37.65 1.48
N ASP A 433 18.24 -37.36 2.56
CA ASP A 433 19.63 -37.84 2.76
C ASP A 433 19.75 -39.20 3.49
N GLY A 434 18.69 -39.67 4.15
CA GLY A 434 18.69 -41.02 4.70
C GLY A 434 18.43 -42.07 3.61
N ASN A 435 18.78 -43.33 3.87
CA ASN A 435 18.06 -44.46 3.22
C ASN A 435 16.53 -44.36 3.40
N ALA A 436 16.08 -43.43 4.25
CA ALA A 436 14.85 -42.65 4.29
C ALA A 436 14.30 -42.06 2.96
N GLY A 437 14.73 -42.57 1.80
CA GLY A 437 14.02 -42.30 0.56
C GLY A 437 12.65 -42.95 0.71
N GLY A 438 11.68 -42.19 1.21
CA GLY A 438 10.27 -42.56 1.24
C GLY A 438 10.00 -43.27 -0.07
N GLY A 439 9.74 -44.57 0.01
CA GLY A 439 9.68 -45.39 -1.18
C GLY A 439 8.63 -44.82 -2.13
N ASN A 440 8.42 -45.44 -3.28
CA ASN A 440 7.24 -45.11 -4.07
C ASN A 440 5.91 -45.43 -3.35
N GLN A 441 5.94 -45.79 -2.06
CA GLN A 441 4.86 -46.36 -1.31
C GLN A 441 4.33 -45.40 -0.25
N PHE A 442 3.07 -45.03 -0.40
CA PHE A 442 2.37 -44.12 0.49
C PHE A 442 1.13 -44.80 1.06
N TYR A 443 0.85 -44.59 2.34
CA TYR A 443 -0.50 -44.75 2.86
C TYR A 443 -1.33 -43.58 2.37
N THR A 444 -2.35 -43.87 1.56
CA THR A 444 -3.19 -42.88 0.90
C THR A 444 -4.62 -42.95 1.41
N LYS A 445 -5.18 -41.78 1.72
CA LYS A 445 -6.61 -41.57 1.97
C LYS A 445 -7.15 -40.43 1.12
N CYS A 446 -8.31 -40.64 0.49
CA CYS A 446 -8.90 -39.71 -0.46
C CYS A 446 -10.03 -38.89 0.17
N PHE A 447 -10.14 -37.61 -0.21
CA PHE A 447 -11.18 -36.70 0.28
C PHE A 447 -11.62 -35.71 -0.81
N GLY A 448 -12.81 -35.13 -0.64
CA GLY A 448 -13.42 -34.13 -1.52
C GLY A 448 -13.15 -32.69 -1.11
N GLY A 449 -13.70 -31.73 -1.86
CA GLY A 449 -13.63 -30.30 -1.57
C GLY A 449 -12.34 -29.60 -2.02
N ASN A 450 -12.13 -28.37 -1.55
CA ASN A 450 -10.94 -27.56 -1.84
C ASN A 450 -9.98 -27.59 -0.64
N ALA A 451 -8.83 -28.25 -0.78
CA ALA A 451 -7.89 -28.46 0.33
C ALA A 451 -7.29 -27.16 0.88
N TYR A 452 -7.06 -26.16 0.03
CA TYR A 452 -6.59 -24.83 0.46
C TYR A 452 -7.61 -24.11 1.34
N TYR A 453 -8.88 -24.20 0.96
CA TYR A 453 -9.98 -23.53 1.66
C TYR A 453 -10.22 -24.16 3.05
N GLU A 454 -9.87 -25.44 3.22
CA GLU A 454 -10.08 -26.22 4.45
C GLU A 454 -8.82 -26.89 5.00
N PRO A 455 -7.88 -26.11 5.56
CA PRO A 455 -6.67 -26.67 6.18
C PRO A 455 -7.00 -27.59 7.37
N THR A 456 -8.14 -27.37 8.04
CA THR A 456 -8.67 -28.23 9.10
C THR A 456 -9.11 -29.60 8.60
N THR A 457 -9.74 -29.67 7.43
CA THR A 457 -10.14 -30.94 6.80
C THR A 457 -8.90 -31.75 6.44
N VAL A 458 -7.86 -31.06 5.93
CA VAL A 458 -6.55 -31.65 5.69
C VAL A 458 -5.97 -32.25 6.98
N THR A 459 -5.86 -31.46 8.05
CA THR A 459 -5.23 -31.93 9.29
C THR A 459 -6.03 -33.01 10.00
N ALA A 460 -7.36 -32.89 10.04
CA ALA A 460 -8.25 -33.89 10.63
C ALA A 460 -8.20 -35.22 9.87
N THR A 461 -8.19 -35.17 8.52
CA THR A 461 -8.07 -36.38 7.69
C THR A 461 -6.70 -37.04 7.88
N SER A 462 -5.62 -36.25 7.90
CA SER A 462 -4.26 -36.76 8.17
C SER A 462 -4.15 -37.36 9.56
N LYS A 463 -4.67 -36.69 10.58
CA LYS A 463 -4.66 -37.17 11.97
C LYS A 463 -5.38 -38.49 12.12
N MET A 464 -6.62 -38.57 11.63
CA MET A 464 -7.39 -39.81 11.64
C MET A 464 -6.64 -40.95 10.92
N THR A 465 -6.00 -40.66 9.79
CA THR A 465 -5.26 -41.66 9.01
C THR A 465 -4.03 -42.16 9.78
N MET A 466 -3.22 -41.25 10.33
CA MET A 466 -2.05 -41.59 11.14
C MET A 466 -2.42 -42.35 12.42
N ASP A 467 -3.49 -41.93 13.12
CA ASP A 467 -3.98 -42.61 14.32
C ASP A 467 -4.37 -44.06 14.02
N LYS A 468 -5.12 -44.31 12.94
CA LYS A 468 -5.51 -45.67 12.53
C LYS A 468 -4.33 -46.54 12.13
N LEU A 469 -3.32 -45.96 11.46
CA LEU A 469 -2.09 -46.67 11.12
C LEU A 469 -1.30 -47.05 12.38
N ARG A 470 -1.21 -46.13 13.35
CA ARG A 470 -0.54 -46.34 14.65
C ARG A 470 -1.26 -47.38 15.50
N ASP A 471 -2.58 -47.35 15.57
CA ASP A 471 -3.41 -48.34 16.28
C ASP A 471 -3.19 -49.75 15.70
N ALA A 472 -3.05 -49.84 14.37
CA ALA A 472 -2.73 -51.07 13.65
C ALA A 472 -1.22 -51.40 13.62
N LYS A 473 -0.38 -50.64 14.34
CA LYS A 473 1.08 -50.79 14.43
C LYS A 473 1.78 -50.83 13.06
N LYS A 474 1.32 -50.02 12.11
CA LYS A 474 1.98 -49.83 10.83
C LYS A 474 3.11 -48.82 10.98
N CYS A 475 4.24 -49.09 10.35
CA CYS A 475 5.40 -48.21 10.35
C CYS A 475 5.28 -47.19 9.22
N MET A 476 5.46 -45.92 9.57
CA MET A 476 5.25 -44.77 8.70
C MET A 476 6.20 -43.65 9.13
N LEU A 477 6.50 -42.72 8.23
CA LEU A 477 7.25 -41.51 8.60
C LEU A 477 6.26 -40.50 9.19
N GLY A 478 6.22 -40.43 10.52
CA GLY A 478 5.21 -39.69 11.27
C GLY A 478 5.49 -38.20 11.49
N ASP A 479 6.57 -37.66 10.92
CA ASP A 479 6.99 -36.25 11.01
C ASP A 479 6.57 -35.41 9.81
N HIS A 480 5.88 -36.00 8.82
CA HIS A 480 5.36 -35.27 7.66
C HIS A 480 4.19 -36.00 7.00
N PHE A 481 3.45 -35.27 6.18
CA PHE A 481 2.50 -35.84 5.22
C PHE A 481 2.35 -34.90 4.02
N SER A 482 1.78 -35.40 2.93
CA SER A 482 1.53 -34.62 1.72
C SER A 482 0.05 -34.55 1.37
N VAL A 483 -0.38 -33.40 0.87
CA VAL A 483 -1.72 -33.19 0.28
C VAL A 483 -1.57 -33.09 -1.23
N ILE A 484 -2.30 -33.88 -2.00
CA ILE A 484 -2.29 -33.83 -3.47
C ILE A 484 -3.64 -33.35 -3.98
N GLU A 485 -3.65 -32.35 -4.86
CA GLU A 485 -4.82 -31.81 -5.54
C GLU A 485 -4.70 -32.01 -7.06
N TYR A 486 -5.65 -32.72 -7.68
CA TYR A 486 -5.56 -33.11 -9.10
C TYR A 486 -6.30 -32.19 -10.08
N HIS A 487 -7.26 -31.41 -9.58
CA HIS A 487 -8.16 -30.64 -10.43
C HIS A 487 -7.79 -29.15 -10.44
N SER A 488 -8.05 -28.49 -11.57
CA SER A 488 -7.92 -27.03 -11.69
C SER A 488 -8.92 -26.33 -10.77
N GLN A 489 -8.66 -25.05 -10.48
CA GLN A 489 -9.58 -24.24 -9.67
C GLN A 489 -10.95 -24.07 -10.32
N SER A 490 -11.00 -24.06 -11.66
CA SER A 490 -12.21 -24.05 -12.46
C SER A 490 -13.09 -25.29 -12.34
N ARG A 491 -12.67 -26.37 -11.66
CA ARG A 491 -13.55 -27.49 -11.31
C ARG A 491 -14.10 -27.28 -9.90
N LEU A 492 -15.40 -27.01 -9.81
CA LEU A 492 -16.08 -26.77 -8.53
C LEU A 492 -16.54 -28.06 -7.86
N PHE A 493 -17.09 -28.98 -8.64
CA PHE A 493 -17.75 -30.18 -8.12
C PHE A 493 -16.93 -31.45 -8.34
N ASN A 494 -17.08 -32.41 -7.42
CA ASN A 494 -16.32 -33.67 -7.40
C ASN A 494 -14.81 -33.42 -7.53
N ARG A 495 -14.31 -32.47 -6.72
CA ARG A 495 -12.87 -32.28 -6.54
C ARG A 495 -12.28 -33.52 -5.85
N PHE A 496 -11.00 -33.77 -6.09
CA PHE A 496 -10.34 -34.99 -5.68
C PHE A 496 -8.98 -34.64 -5.12
N ASN A 497 -8.83 -34.97 -3.85
CA ASN A 497 -7.62 -34.74 -3.11
C ASN A 497 -7.17 -36.03 -2.43
N GLN A 498 -5.87 -36.12 -2.13
CA GLN A 498 -5.27 -37.23 -1.39
C GLN A 498 -4.46 -36.70 -0.23
N ILE A 499 -4.53 -37.41 0.90
CA ILE A 499 -3.50 -37.37 1.93
C ILE A 499 -2.57 -38.56 1.68
N ASN A 500 -1.27 -38.30 1.60
CA ASN A 500 -0.22 -39.30 1.49
C ASN A 500 0.70 -39.23 2.71
N ILE A 501 0.96 -40.40 3.30
CA ILE A 501 1.92 -40.58 4.39
C ILE A 501 2.93 -41.62 3.93
N ASP A 502 4.21 -41.31 3.98
CA ASP A 502 5.29 -42.18 3.56
C ASP A 502 5.33 -43.47 4.38
N ALA A 503 5.29 -44.61 3.68
CA ALA A 503 5.32 -45.92 4.32
C ALA A 503 6.77 -46.36 4.58
N ASP A 504 7.07 -46.68 5.84
CA ASP A 504 8.37 -47.23 6.26
C ASP A 504 8.19 -48.72 6.57
N LEU A 505 8.13 -49.55 5.53
CA LEU A 505 7.65 -50.95 5.65
C LEU A 505 8.51 -51.85 6.55
N ASP A 506 9.77 -51.49 6.80
CA ASP A 506 10.68 -52.21 7.68
C ASP A 506 10.98 -51.47 9.00
N CYS A 507 10.36 -50.31 9.21
CA CYS A 507 10.50 -49.49 10.41
C CYS A 507 11.94 -49.01 10.64
N SER A 508 12.75 -48.92 9.58
CA SER A 508 14.19 -48.65 9.69
C SER A 508 14.51 -47.18 9.96
N ASP A 509 13.55 -46.28 9.73
CA ASP A 509 13.78 -44.83 9.69
C ASP A 509 12.83 -44.08 10.63
N GLN A 510 12.73 -44.58 11.86
CA GLN A 510 11.85 -44.04 12.90
C GLN A 510 12.60 -43.14 13.91
N GLU A 511 13.92 -43.27 14.00
CA GLU A 511 14.73 -42.61 15.04
C GLU A 511 14.90 -41.10 14.76
N GLY A 512 14.76 -40.27 15.79
CA GLY A 512 14.95 -38.82 15.70
C GLY A 512 13.83 -38.07 14.96
N ARG A 513 12.70 -38.72 14.64
CA ARG A 513 11.54 -38.07 14.03
C ARG A 513 10.58 -37.54 15.09
N PRO A 514 10.24 -36.24 15.12
CA PRO A 514 9.26 -35.70 16.05
C PRO A 514 7.84 -36.18 15.72
N GLU A 515 6.94 -36.17 16.69
CA GLU A 515 5.52 -36.39 16.42
C GLU A 515 4.93 -35.17 15.69
N PHE A 516 4.20 -35.42 14.60
CA PHE A 516 3.56 -34.33 13.86
C PHE A 516 2.44 -33.66 14.66
N THR A 517 2.54 -32.34 14.79
CA THR A 517 1.51 -31.46 15.34
C THR A 517 0.54 -31.03 14.25
N PHE A 518 -0.74 -31.38 14.40
CA PHE A 518 -1.78 -31.16 13.38
C PHE A 518 -2.34 -29.73 13.32
N HIS A 519 -1.61 -28.75 13.86
CA HIS A 519 -1.91 -27.34 13.68
C HIS A 519 -1.09 -26.81 12.49
N LEU A 520 -1.76 -26.33 11.45
CA LEU A 520 -1.09 -25.66 10.33
C LEU A 520 -1.07 -24.16 10.59
N PRO A 521 0.12 -23.54 10.69
CA PRO A 521 0.24 -22.09 10.71
C PRO A 521 -0.35 -21.49 9.43
N LEU A 522 -1.15 -20.43 9.59
CA LEU A 522 -1.77 -19.67 8.51
C LEU A 522 -1.31 -18.22 8.63
N SER A 523 -1.09 -17.56 7.49
CA SER A 523 -0.64 -16.17 7.48
C SER A 523 -1.66 -15.24 8.14
N LYS A 524 -1.19 -14.11 8.69
CA LYS A 524 -2.08 -13.04 9.20
C LYS A 524 -3.08 -12.58 8.12
N SER A 525 -2.73 -12.71 6.84
CA SER A 525 -3.57 -12.32 5.69
C SER A 525 -4.61 -13.35 5.24
N TYR A 526 -4.57 -14.57 5.77
CA TYR A 526 -5.46 -15.67 5.35
C TYR A 526 -6.95 -15.40 5.63
N ASN A 527 -7.25 -14.65 6.69
CA ASN A 527 -8.60 -14.24 7.07
C ASN A 527 -8.79 -12.72 7.07
N ARG A 528 -7.88 -11.95 6.46
CA ARG A 528 -8.05 -10.48 6.37
C ARG A 528 -9.03 -10.14 5.25
N ASP A 529 -10.06 -9.39 5.63
CA ASP A 529 -10.96 -8.68 4.71
C ASP A 529 -10.32 -7.39 4.13
N GLU A 530 -9.26 -6.89 4.76
CA GLU A 530 -8.55 -5.70 4.33
C GLU A 530 -7.64 -6.01 3.14
N ALA A 531 -7.93 -5.39 1.99
CA ALA A 531 -7.10 -5.48 0.80
C ALA A 531 -5.66 -5.04 1.11
N LYS A 532 -4.68 -5.75 0.53
CA LYS A 532 -3.30 -5.26 0.49
C LYS A 532 -3.31 -3.80 0.00
N PRO A 533 -2.61 -2.87 0.67
CA PRO A 533 -2.51 -1.51 0.17
C PRO A 533 -1.77 -1.55 -1.17
N VAL A 534 -2.49 -1.39 -2.29
CA VAL A 534 -1.90 -1.33 -3.62
C VAL A 534 -1.88 0.11 -4.08
N PHE A 535 -0.69 0.69 -4.08
CA PHE A 535 -0.45 2.00 -4.65
C PHE A 535 0.31 1.77 -5.95
N GLY A 536 -0.24 2.29 -7.05
CA GLY A 536 0.34 2.20 -8.38
C GLY A 536 1.76 2.76 -8.42
N ASP A 537 2.39 2.66 -9.58
CA ASP A 537 3.76 3.11 -9.78
C ASP A 537 3.92 4.61 -9.46
N ARG A 538 4.44 4.93 -8.26
CA ARG A 538 4.73 6.31 -7.80
C ARG A 538 5.91 6.91 -8.58
N CYS A 539 6.59 6.13 -9.42
CA CYS A 539 7.63 6.56 -10.35
C CYS A 539 7.07 7.11 -11.67
N THR A 540 5.75 7.33 -11.74
CA THR A 540 5.10 7.99 -12.89
C THR A 540 5.36 9.50 -12.93
N THR A 541 5.59 10.13 -11.77
CA THR A 541 5.86 11.59 -11.65
C THR A 541 7.32 11.94 -11.35
N TYR A 542 8.09 11.03 -10.78
CA TYR A 542 9.49 11.26 -10.40
C TYR A 542 10.40 10.17 -10.95
N GLU A 543 11.65 10.52 -11.25
CA GLU A 543 12.65 9.54 -11.62
C GLU A 543 12.95 8.61 -10.44
N CYS A 544 12.79 7.30 -10.67
CA CYS A 544 13.12 6.25 -9.72
C CYS A 544 14.29 5.38 -10.21
N PRO A 545 15.01 4.74 -9.27
CA PRO A 545 15.98 3.69 -9.59
C PRO A 545 15.31 2.48 -10.23
N GLU A 546 16.03 1.78 -11.11
CA GLU A 546 15.57 0.52 -11.74
C GLU A 546 15.61 -0.66 -10.77
N MET A 547 14.80 -0.60 -9.72
CA MET A 547 14.65 -1.66 -8.75
C MET A 547 13.79 -2.79 -9.31
N SER A 548 14.06 -4.02 -8.88
CA SER A 548 13.24 -5.18 -9.24
C SER A 548 13.01 -6.07 -8.04
N ILE A 549 11.89 -6.79 -8.01
CA ILE A 549 11.58 -7.71 -6.92
C ILE A 549 12.34 -9.01 -7.17
N ALA A 550 13.32 -9.30 -6.31
CA ALA A 550 14.08 -10.56 -6.37
C ALA A 550 13.25 -11.72 -5.81
N THR A 551 12.55 -11.50 -4.70
CA THR A 551 11.76 -12.53 -4.02
C THR A 551 10.62 -11.90 -3.24
N ARG A 552 9.47 -12.57 -3.23
CA ARG A 552 8.28 -12.13 -2.48
C ARG A 552 8.08 -13.01 -1.26
N PHE A 553 7.68 -12.39 -0.16
CA PHE A 553 7.31 -13.06 1.08
C PHE A 553 5.87 -12.69 1.45
N GLU A 554 5.40 -13.17 2.59
CA GLU A 554 4.09 -12.83 3.13
C GLU A 554 3.99 -11.39 3.65
N ASN A 555 2.77 -10.95 3.96
CA ASN A 555 2.50 -9.67 4.64
C ASN A 555 3.23 -8.44 4.03
N ASN A 556 3.32 -8.39 2.69
CA ASN A 556 3.95 -7.31 1.92
C ASN A 556 5.48 -7.21 2.00
N LEU A 557 6.15 -8.16 2.66
CA LEU A 557 7.61 -8.21 2.68
C LEU A 557 8.14 -8.69 1.32
N ARG A 558 9.18 -8.01 0.82
CA ARG A 558 9.86 -8.33 -0.44
C ARG A 558 11.37 -8.22 -0.25
N LEU A 559 12.12 -9.05 -0.96
CA LEU A 559 13.53 -8.80 -1.21
C LEU A 559 13.63 -8.03 -2.52
N MET A 560 14.05 -6.78 -2.44
CA MET A 560 14.30 -5.92 -3.59
C MET A 560 15.73 -6.07 -4.05
N LYS A 561 15.93 -6.14 -5.36
CA LYS A 561 17.23 -6.06 -6.01
C LYS A 561 17.42 -4.62 -6.49
N HIS A 562 18.46 -3.97 -5.97
CA HIS A 562 18.88 -2.62 -6.32
C HIS A 562 20.13 -2.69 -7.22
N PRO A 563 20.15 -1.98 -8.36
CA PRO A 563 21.33 -1.91 -9.19
C PRO A 563 22.45 -1.12 -8.51
N ALA A 564 23.68 -1.31 -8.99
CA ALA A 564 24.79 -0.40 -8.67
C ALA A 564 24.38 1.04 -9.02
N ALA A 565 24.53 1.96 -8.08
CA ALA A 565 24.08 3.34 -8.25
C ALA A 565 24.96 4.31 -7.45
N LYS A 566 25.03 5.55 -7.93
CA LYS A 566 25.57 6.67 -7.16
C LYS A 566 24.45 7.39 -6.44
N TRP A 567 24.76 7.82 -5.24
CA TRP A 567 23.87 8.45 -4.29
C TRP A 567 24.46 9.78 -3.90
N VAL A 568 23.60 10.79 -3.71
CA VAL A 568 23.99 11.99 -2.98
C VAL A 568 23.33 11.92 -1.61
N CYS A 569 24.14 12.11 -0.58
CA CYS A 569 23.69 12.02 0.80
C CYS A 569 24.12 13.24 1.60
N SER A 570 23.23 13.79 2.40
CA SER A 570 23.57 14.76 3.46
C SER A 570 23.72 14.05 4.80
N ASN A 571 24.83 14.29 5.50
CA ASN A 571 25.08 13.80 6.85
C ASN A 571 25.14 14.98 7.82
N HIS A 572 24.39 14.94 8.91
CA HIS A 572 24.40 15.99 9.95
C HIS A 572 24.69 15.37 11.32
N THR A 573 25.76 15.83 11.99
CA THR A 573 26.31 15.24 13.24
C THR A 573 25.97 16.01 14.53
N ASP A 574 25.40 17.21 14.42
CA ASP A 574 25.11 18.09 15.58
C ASP A 574 23.68 17.90 16.08
N VAL A 575 23.39 16.70 16.60
CA VAL A 575 22.01 16.37 16.96
C VAL A 575 21.79 16.47 18.47
N SER A 576 21.00 17.46 18.86
CA SER A 576 20.46 17.66 20.19
C SER A 576 19.14 16.90 20.35
N CYS A 577 18.91 16.32 21.53
CA CYS A 577 17.74 15.49 21.82
C CYS A 577 16.41 16.27 21.85
N THR A 578 16.43 17.56 21.49
CA THR A 578 15.28 18.48 21.46
C THR A 578 15.06 19.17 20.10
N TYR A 579 15.92 18.96 19.09
CA TYR A 579 15.90 19.71 17.81
C TYR A 579 15.87 18.81 16.56
N TYR A 580 15.08 17.75 16.58
CA TYR A 580 15.03 16.76 15.49
C TYR A 580 14.47 17.28 14.17
N GLN A 581 13.42 18.10 14.25
CA GLN A 581 12.87 18.82 13.11
C GLN A 581 13.97 19.59 12.36
N GLN A 582 14.82 20.27 13.14
CA GLN A 582 15.90 21.09 12.63
C GLN A 582 16.99 20.24 11.97
N ALA A 583 17.32 19.07 12.50
CA ALA A 583 18.27 18.15 11.88
C ALA A 583 17.76 17.64 10.52
N TRP A 584 16.49 17.25 10.45
CA TRP A 584 15.84 16.85 9.20
C TRP A 584 15.82 17.99 8.17
N ASP A 585 15.38 19.17 8.60
CA ASP A 585 15.34 20.34 7.74
C ASP A 585 16.75 20.70 7.26
N ASN A 586 17.77 20.68 8.12
CA ASN A 586 19.16 20.96 7.74
C ASN A 586 19.69 19.95 6.72
N ALA A 587 19.47 18.65 6.94
CA ALA A 587 19.87 17.59 6.03
C ALA A 587 19.18 17.75 4.66
N LEU A 588 17.86 17.95 4.67
CA LEU A 588 17.08 18.20 3.46
C LEU A 588 17.54 19.47 2.75
N GLN A 589 17.82 20.56 3.48
CA GLN A 589 18.30 21.81 2.90
C GLN A 589 19.69 21.67 2.26
N SER A 590 20.61 20.92 2.86
CA SER A 590 21.92 20.64 2.24
C SER A 590 21.74 19.89 0.91
N LEU A 591 20.88 18.86 0.87
CA LEU A 591 20.57 18.13 -0.36
C LEU A 591 19.91 19.02 -1.41
N LEU A 592 18.89 19.79 -1.01
CA LEU A 592 18.19 20.72 -1.88
C LEU A 592 19.14 21.80 -2.42
N SER A 593 20.07 22.29 -1.61
CA SER A 593 21.09 23.26 -2.06
C SER A 593 21.97 22.69 -3.15
N TYR A 594 22.47 21.47 -2.93
CA TYR A 594 23.31 20.77 -3.88
C TYR A 594 22.59 20.59 -5.23
N ILE A 595 21.37 20.03 -5.23
CA ILE A 595 20.62 19.83 -6.49
C ILE A 595 20.14 21.15 -7.12
N ASN A 596 20.09 22.26 -6.39
CA ASN A 596 19.71 23.57 -6.94
C ASN A 596 20.90 24.41 -7.47
N GLY A 597 22.09 23.81 -7.60
CA GLY A 597 23.26 24.44 -8.20
C GLY A 597 24.33 24.89 -7.20
N LYS A 598 24.23 24.58 -5.91
CA LYS A 598 25.32 24.79 -4.94
C LYS A 598 26.31 23.61 -4.98
N ASN A 599 26.86 23.37 -6.16
CA ASN A 599 27.84 22.33 -6.47
C ASN A 599 28.92 22.92 -7.39
N GLU A 600 30.06 22.23 -7.55
CA GLU A 600 31.23 22.75 -8.27
C GLU A 600 30.89 23.24 -9.69
N ASP A 601 29.94 22.59 -10.34
CA ASP A 601 29.55 22.86 -11.73
C ASP A 601 28.38 23.86 -11.88
N ASN A 602 27.78 24.32 -10.77
CA ASN A 602 26.57 25.16 -10.74
C ASN A 602 25.36 24.57 -11.49
N VAL A 603 25.26 23.25 -11.55
CA VAL A 603 24.20 22.55 -12.31
C VAL A 603 22.99 22.27 -11.44
N ARG A 604 21.79 22.41 -12.01
CA ARG A 604 20.53 22.05 -11.36
C ARG A 604 20.10 20.64 -11.75
N MET A 605 19.64 19.88 -10.78
CA MET A 605 19.24 18.49 -10.89
C MET A 605 17.83 18.30 -10.34
N ASP A 606 17.07 17.41 -10.96
CA ASP A 606 15.76 17.01 -10.45
C ASP A 606 15.92 16.09 -9.23
N MET A 607 14.97 16.18 -8.30
CA MET A 607 14.92 15.29 -7.14
C MET A 607 14.39 13.92 -7.55
N THR A 608 15.18 12.87 -7.34
CA THR A 608 14.77 11.48 -7.54
C THR A 608 14.00 10.96 -6.32
N ARG A 609 13.21 9.89 -6.51
CA ARG A 609 12.45 9.24 -5.44
C ARG A 609 12.80 7.74 -5.38
N PRO A 610 12.63 7.10 -4.21
CA PRO A 610 12.26 7.70 -2.93
C PRO A 610 13.43 8.44 -2.27
N LEU A 611 13.11 9.35 -1.34
CA LEU A 611 14.11 9.96 -0.47
C LEU A 611 14.33 9.04 0.73
N TYR A 612 15.56 8.58 0.91
CA TYR A 612 15.95 7.63 1.94
C TYR A 612 16.49 8.34 3.18
N ALA A 613 16.05 7.90 4.35
CA ALA A 613 16.49 8.43 5.61
C ALA A 613 17.02 7.34 6.54
N GLN A 614 18.05 7.69 7.29
CA GLN A 614 18.66 6.88 8.33
C GLN A 614 19.08 7.78 9.50
N GLY A 615 18.86 7.31 10.73
CA GLY A 615 19.33 7.99 11.93
C GLY A 615 20.14 7.05 12.82
N GLU A 616 21.28 7.51 13.34
CA GLU A 616 22.05 6.81 14.37
C GLU A 616 22.08 7.63 15.67
N GLY A 617 22.03 6.98 16.84
CA GLY A 617 21.95 7.67 18.12
C GLY A 617 22.16 6.77 19.35
N GLU A 618 22.36 7.40 20.52
CA GLU A 618 22.44 6.73 21.84
C GLU A 618 21.62 7.52 22.89
N ASN A 619 20.97 6.82 23.82
CA ASN A 619 20.28 7.40 24.99
C ASN A 619 19.34 8.57 24.65
N GLU A 620 18.29 8.32 23.86
CA GLU A 620 17.25 9.30 23.50
C GLU A 620 17.72 10.48 22.62
N CYS A 621 18.96 10.42 22.11
CA CYS A 621 19.56 11.42 21.23
C CYS A 621 19.97 10.81 19.90
N ILE A 622 19.42 11.28 18.77
CA ILE A 622 20.10 11.10 17.46
C ILE A 622 21.45 11.80 17.61
N LYS A 623 22.50 11.21 17.05
CA LYS A 623 23.83 11.81 16.90
C LYS A 623 24.09 12.13 15.44
N THR A 624 23.58 11.31 14.53
CA THR A 624 23.74 11.51 13.09
C THR A 624 22.43 11.27 12.36
N LEU A 625 22.08 12.18 11.46
CA LEU A 625 21.00 11.98 10.51
C LEU A 625 21.58 11.97 9.10
N THR A 626 21.27 10.92 8.35
CA THR A 626 21.62 10.77 6.95
C THR A 626 20.35 10.81 6.11
N LEU A 627 20.37 11.67 5.09
CA LEU A 627 19.38 11.69 4.03
C LEU A 627 20.07 11.39 2.71
N CYS A 628 19.49 10.54 1.87
CA CYS A 628 20.07 10.12 0.60
C CYS A 628 19.02 10.07 -0.51
N MET A 629 19.43 10.44 -1.73
CA MET A 629 18.68 10.21 -2.95
C MET A 629 19.60 9.64 -4.03
N HIS A 630 19.04 8.92 -5.00
CA HIS A 630 19.79 8.51 -6.17
C HIS A 630 20.18 9.75 -6.99
N ILE A 631 21.39 9.76 -7.54
CA ILE A 631 21.75 10.78 -8.51
C ILE A 631 20.92 10.53 -9.79
N PRO A 632 20.30 11.56 -10.40
CA PRO A 632 19.56 11.37 -11.65
C PRO A 632 20.41 10.71 -12.73
N ARG A 633 19.80 9.92 -13.61
CA ARG A 633 20.48 9.16 -14.68
C ARG A 633 21.43 10.03 -15.51
N GLU A 634 21.02 11.28 -15.79
CA GLU A 634 21.82 12.25 -16.55
C GLU A 634 23.19 12.53 -15.90
N TYR A 635 23.28 12.50 -14.57
CA TYR A 635 24.46 12.89 -13.80
C TYR A 635 25.18 11.72 -13.14
N THR A 636 24.73 10.47 -13.37
CA THR A 636 25.25 9.29 -12.67
C THR A 636 26.73 9.03 -12.98
N GLU A 637 27.15 9.20 -14.23
CA GLU A 637 28.55 8.95 -14.63
C GLU A 637 29.50 10.01 -14.04
N ASN A 638 29.14 11.29 -14.15
CA ASN A 638 29.95 12.42 -13.67
C ASN A 638 29.09 13.35 -12.80
N PRO A 639 28.85 12.98 -11.53
CA PRO A 639 28.04 13.80 -10.64
C PRO A 639 28.80 15.09 -10.26
N PRO A 640 28.11 16.26 -10.21
CA PRO A 640 28.74 17.50 -9.79
C PRO A 640 29.35 17.37 -8.40
N LYS A 641 30.58 17.84 -8.17
CA LYS A 641 31.20 17.65 -6.84
C LYS A 641 30.51 18.50 -5.77
N PRO A 642 30.33 17.97 -4.55
CA PRO A 642 29.82 18.75 -3.44
C PRO A 642 30.79 19.85 -3.02
N ILE A 643 30.26 21.04 -2.71
CA ILE A 643 31.01 22.13 -2.05
C ILE A 643 30.66 22.19 -0.54
N ASP A 644 29.49 21.68 -0.16
CA ASP A 644 29.06 21.55 1.24
C ASP A 644 29.69 20.30 1.86
N ASP A 645 30.44 20.47 2.95
CA ASP A 645 31.11 19.38 3.67
C ASP A 645 30.12 18.34 4.24
N ASN A 646 28.85 18.70 4.41
CA ASN A 646 27.80 17.79 4.84
C ASN A 646 27.26 16.93 3.71
N ILE A 647 27.57 17.24 2.45
CA ILE A 647 27.14 16.47 1.29
C ILE A 647 28.26 15.54 0.83
N GLY A 648 27.95 14.25 0.80
CA GLY A 648 28.81 13.21 0.24
C GLY A 648 28.14 12.53 -0.95
N ILE A 649 28.94 12.21 -1.96
CA ILE A 649 28.53 11.26 -2.99
C ILE A 649 28.96 9.88 -2.52
N ARG A 650 28.04 8.91 -2.52
CA ARG A 650 28.32 7.51 -2.20
C ARG A 650 28.12 6.68 -3.45
N SER A 651 29.06 5.80 -3.77
CA SER A 651 28.93 4.86 -4.88
C SER A 651 28.70 3.45 -4.34
N GLY A 652 27.68 2.78 -4.86
CA GLY A 652 27.54 1.34 -4.71
C GLY A 652 28.08 0.66 -5.96
N ASP A 653 29.24 0.04 -5.87
CA ASP A 653 29.92 -0.56 -7.04
C ASP A 653 29.35 -1.93 -7.45
N LYS A 654 28.34 -2.41 -6.71
CA LYS A 654 27.69 -3.70 -6.89
C LYS A 654 26.19 -3.58 -6.67
N GLU A 655 25.46 -4.53 -7.25
CA GLU A 655 24.05 -4.72 -6.94
C GLU A 655 23.87 -5.06 -5.44
N SER A 656 22.85 -4.48 -4.80
CA SER A 656 22.51 -4.72 -3.40
C SER A 656 21.09 -5.25 -3.25
N TYR A 657 20.81 -5.89 -2.10
CA TYR A 657 19.52 -6.55 -1.86
C TYR A 657 18.93 -6.10 -0.54
N TRP A 658 17.69 -5.63 -0.57
CA TRP A 658 17.06 -4.95 0.56
C TRP A 658 15.74 -5.62 0.91
N PHE A 659 15.55 -6.02 2.16
CA PHE A 659 14.25 -6.44 2.66
C PHE A 659 13.39 -5.21 2.84
N GLN A 660 12.28 -5.14 2.11
CA GLN A 660 11.41 -3.99 2.04
C GLN A 660 9.99 -4.38 2.46
N SER A 661 9.39 -3.59 3.33
CA SER A 661 7.95 -3.64 3.66
C SER A 661 7.35 -2.25 3.52
N VAL A 662 6.08 -2.17 3.09
CA VAL A 662 5.41 -0.90 2.81
C VAL A 662 4.20 -0.68 3.71
N PHE A 663 3.96 0.57 4.08
CA PHE A 663 2.75 0.98 4.82
C PHE A 663 2.26 2.35 4.34
N VAL A 664 1.00 2.65 4.65
CA VAL A 664 0.30 3.87 4.21
C VAL A 664 -0.06 4.75 5.38
N GLY A 665 -0.11 6.05 5.12
CA GLY A 665 -0.58 7.09 6.00
C GLY A 665 0.53 7.60 6.90
N GLN A 666 0.15 8.42 7.89
CA GLN A 666 1.15 9.08 8.72
C GLN A 666 2.08 8.09 9.45
N PRO A 667 3.39 8.35 9.43
CA PRO A 667 4.43 7.48 9.98
C PRO A 667 4.58 7.71 11.50
N THR A 668 3.48 7.53 12.24
CA THR A 668 3.44 7.62 13.70
C THR A 668 4.40 6.61 14.36
N PRO A 669 4.87 6.86 15.60
CA PRO A 669 5.66 5.86 16.35
C PRO A 669 5.03 4.48 16.32
N GLU A 670 3.77 4.38 16.68
CA GLU A 670 3.07 3.10 16.79
C GLU A 670 3.08 2.32 15.48
N ARG A 671 2.89 3.02 14.35
CA ARG A 671 2.91 2.41 13.02
C ARG A 671 4.30 1.95 12.61
N LEU A 672 5.33 2.76 12.81
CA LEU A 672 6.72 2.38 12.52
C LEU A 672 7.20 1.25 13.45
N TYR A 673 6.82 1.28 14.73
CA TYR A 673 7.08 0.20 15.68
C TYR A 673 6.46 -1.10 15.22
N LYS A 674 5.19 -1.05 14.85
CA LYS A 674 4.47 -2.21 14.35
C LYS A 674 5.09 -2.74 13.06
N SER A 675 5.37 -1.87 12.09
CA SER A 675 5.97 -2.28 10.81
C SER A 675 7.37 -2.86 10.97
N LEU A 676 8.21 -2.31 11.87
CA LEU A 676 9.54 -2.89 12.15
C LEU A 676 9.43 -4.21 12.93
N ALA A 677 8.51 -4.31 13.89
CA ALA A 677 8.23 -5.56 14.58
C ALA A 677 7.73 -6.64 13.60
N ASP A 678 6.84 -6.28 12.67
CA ASP A 678 6.28 -7.20 11.67
C ASP A 678 7.34 -7.69 10.67
N ILE A 679 8.28 -6.83 10.21
CA ILE A 679 9.37 -7.28 9.32
C ILE A 679 10.40 -8.12 10.09
N THR A 680 10.81 -7.72 11.29
CA THR A 680 11.79 -8.49 12.10
C THR A 680 11.24 -9.84 12.53
N GLU A 681 9.98 -9.92 12.95
CA GLU A 681 9.29 -11.19 13.24
C GLU A 681 9.35 -12.14 12.04
N GLN A 682 9.07 -11.63 10.83
CA GLN A 682 9.12 -12.43 9.61
C GLN A 682 10.54 -12.85 9.23
N LEU A 683 11.52 -11.94 9.29
CA LEU A 683 12.92 -12.27 8.98
C LEU A 683 13.49 -13.28 9.98
N ASP A 684 13.19 -13.13 11.28
CA ASP A 684 13.55 -14.11 12.31
C ASP A 684 12.94 -15.48 12.03
N ALA A 685 11.68 -15.51 11.59
CA ALA A 685 11.00 -16.74 11.22
C ALA A 685 11.71 -17.48 10.07
N LEU A 686 12.35 -16.73 9.15
CA LEU A 686 13.02 -17.23 7.96
C LEU A 686 14.50 -17.59 8.15
N LYS A 687 15.09 -17.40 9.34
CA LYS A 687 16.48 -17.81 9.65
C LYS A 687 16.84 -19.25 9.23
N PRO A 688 15.97 -20.27 9.37
CA PRO A 688 16.28 -21.63 8.89
C PRO A 688 16.47 -21.77 7.37
N PHE A 689 16.09 -20.75 6.60
CA PHE A 689 16.31 -20.67 5.15
C PHE A 689 17.59 -19.91 4.77
N GLY A 690 18.39 -19.48 5.76
CA GLY A 690 19.62 -18.72 5.54
C GLY A 690 19.43 -17.21 5.49
N VAL A 691 18.25 -16.72 5.88
CA VAL A 691 18.03 -15.27 6.05
C VAL A 691 18.87 -14.77 7.21
N ASP A 692 19.76 -13.83 6.90
CA ASP A 692 20.60 -13.12 7.86
C ASP A 692 20.40 -11.61 7.69
N TYR A 693 20.30 -10.89 8.80
CA TYR A 693 20.03 -9.46 8.80
C TYR A 693 20.47 -8.83 10.13
N SER A 694 20.86 -7.55 10.13
CA SER A 694 20.98 -6.74 11.35
C SER A 694 20.09 -5.51 11.29
N ILE A 695 19.84 -4.98 12.48
CA ILE A 695 19.05 -3.79 12.76
C ILE A 695 19.83 -2.85 13.67
N ASP A 696 21.16 -2.95 13.70
CA ASP A 696 22.06 -2.14 14.54
C ASP A 696 22.19 -0.66 14.08
N GLY A 697 21.16 -0.12 13.44
CA GLY A 697 21.05 1.28 12.99
C GLY A 697 21.63 1.53 11.59
N GLN A 698 22.74 0.88 11.22
CA GLN A 698 23.41 1.09 9.93
C GLN A 698 22.67 0.48 8.72
N GLU A 699 21.74 -0.43 8.98
CA GLU A 699 21.07 -1.24 7.95
C GLU A 699 19.57 -0.95 7.85
N LEU A 700 19.03 -0.12 8.75
CA LEU A 700 17.62 0.26 8.76
C LEU A 700 17.44 1.62 8.08
N TRP A 701 16.62 1.65 7.04
CA TRP A 701 16.29 2.85 6.27
C TRP A 701 14.76 3.02 6.16
N ILE A 702 14.32 4.26 6.00
CA ILE A 702 12.95 4.58 5.60
C ILE A 702 12.98 5.36 4.29
N GLY A 703 12.15 4.96 3.32
CA GLY A 703 11.98 5.67 2.06
C GLY A 703 10.62 6.36 1.99
N GLY A 704 10.60 7.58 1.44
CA GLY A 704 9.37 8.33 1.17
C GLY A 704 9.28 8.79 -0.29
N TYR A 705 8.15 8.51 -0.93
CA TYR A 705 7.88 8.88 -2.34
C TYR A 705 7.19 10.23 -2.47
N ASP A 706 6.35 10.60 -1.50
CA ASP A 706 5.42 11.73 -1.61
C ASP A 706 5.96 13.03 -0.99
N ASP A 707 5.42 14.17 -1.44
CA ASP A 707 5.72 15.48 -0.88
C ASP A 707 5.13 15.67 0.54
N PRO A 708 5.82 16.40 1.44
CA PRO A 708 5.44 16.68 2.85
C PRO A 708 3.95 16.97 3.13
N GLY A 709 3.22 17.54 2.17
CA GLY A 709 1.84 18.00 2.35
C GLY A 709 0.71 17.03 1.96
N VAL A 710 1.01 15.81 1.49
CA VAL A 710 -0.02 14.80 1.16
C VAL A 710 -0.38 13.99 2.40
N GLU A 711 -1.66 13.84 2.75
CA GLU A 711 -2.08 13.13 3.98
C GLU A 711 -1.90 11.60 3.91
N GLU A 712 -2.20 10.98 2.76
CA GLU A 712 -2.02 9.54 2.53
C GLU A 712 -0.71 9.24 1.78
N ARG A 713 0.37 9.15 2.56
CA ARG A 713 1.73 8.86 2.06
C ARG A 713 2.04 7.38 2.03
N LEU A 714 2.80 6.94 1.03
CA LEU A 714 3.44 5.63 1.01
C LEU A 714 4.84 5.71 1.63
N PHE A 715 5.09 4.88 2.64
CA PHE A 715 6.41 4.70 3.24
C PHE A 715 6.90 3.28 3.05
N GLU A 716 8.21 3.14 2.87
CA GLU A 716 8.90 1.86 2.87
C GLU A 716 9.86 1.79 4.05
N ILE A 717 9.82 0.67 4.78
CA ILE A 717 10.83 0.30 5.76
C ILE A 717 11.76 -0.71 5.11
N ILE A 718 13.05 -0.44 5.22
CA ILE A 718 14.10 -1.19 4.56
C ILE A 718 15.08 -1.71 5.59
N VAL A 719 15.34 -3.01 5.53
CA VAL A 719 16.43 -3.68 6.23
C VAL A 719 17.39 -4.20 5.17
N VAL A 720 18.62 -3.71 5.20
CA VAL A 720 19.67 -4.10 4.26
C VAL A 720 20.09 -5.56 4.50
N ASP A 721 20.21 -6.35 3.44
CA ASP A 721 20.84 -7.68 3.50
C ASP A 721 22.37 -7.51 3.69
N GLN A 722 22.89 -7.99 4.82
CA GLN A 722 24.27 -7.79 5.27
C GLN A 722 25.34 -8.27 4.30
N GLN A 723 24.99 -9.17 3.37
CA GLN A 723 25.99 -9.83 2.56
C GLN A 723 26.65 -8.92 1.49
N HIS A 724 26.16 -7.70 1.23
CA HIS A 724 26.52 -6.97 -0.01
C HIS A 724 26.71 -5.45 0.05
N ILE A 725 26.53 -4.74 1.18
CA ILE A 725 26.79 -3.29 1.21
C ILE A 725 28.19 -3.00 1.79
N TYR A 726 29.10 -2.61 0.91
CA TYR A 726 30.33 -1.90 1.25
C TYR A 726 30.20 -0.49 0.68
N TRP A 727 30.06 0.50 1.55
CA TRP A 727 30.31 1.89 1.15
C TRP A 727 31.82 2.11 1.27
N GLU A 728 32.54 2.24 0.16
CA GLU A 728 33.90 2.77 0.22
C GLU A 728 33.80 4.28 0.45
N ALA A 729 34.40 4.75 1.55
CA ALA A 729 34.58 6.17 1.76
C ALA A 729 35.71 6.62 0.83
N ASP A 730 35.45 7.58 -0.06
CA ASP A 730 36.53 8.23 -0.81
C ASP A 730 37.53 8.82 0.21
N GLU A 731 38.77 8.32 0.16
CA GLU A 731 39.88 8.83 0.95
C GLU A 731 40.07 10.32 0.62
N LYS A 732 39.77 11.20 1.59
CA LYS A 732 40.13 12.62 1.50
C LYS A 732 41.65 12.71 1.57
N GLU A 733 42.30 13.09 0.47
CA GLU A 733 43.69 13.54 0.47
C GLU A 733 43.79 14.79 1.36
N GLU A 734 44.49 14.66 2.49
CA GLU A 734 44.87 15.77 3.36
C GLU A 734 45.99 16.59 2.68
N GLU A 735 45.66 17.77 2.17
CA GLU A 735 46.67 18.81 1.91
C GLU A 735 46.68 19.86 3.03
N GLU A 736 47.87 20.03 3.60
CA GLU A 736 48.20 20.87 4.75
C GLU A 736 47.88 22.36 4.52
N LYS A 737 47.26 22.99 5.52
CA LYS A 737 47.06 24.45 5.61
C LYS A 737 48.39 25.15 5.88
N GLU A 738 48.87 25.97 4.94
CA GLU A 738 49.81 27.07 5.24
C GLU A 738 49.03 28.34 5.59
N GLU A 739 49.23 28.83 6.83
CA GLU A 739 48.83 30.16 7.26
C GLU A 739 49.67 31.24 6.55
N LYS A 740 49.00 32.26 5.99
CA LYS A 740 49.63 33.56 5.72
C LYS A 740 48.76 34.69 6.25
N GLU A 741 49.37 35.45 7.16
CA GLU A 741 48.92 36.75 7.64
C GLU A 741 48.70 37.72 6.47
N GLU A 742 47.51 38.32 6.39
CA GLU A 742 47.25 39.49 5.57
C GLU A 742 47.34 40.75 6.44
N THR A 743 48.10 41.74 5.93
CA THR A 743 48.31 43.03 6.57
C THR A 743 47.31 44.05 6.04
N ASP A 744 46.65 44.74 6.97
CA ASP A 744 45.78 45.89 6.74
C ASP A 744 46.45 46.98 5.89
N LYS A 745 45.71 47.49 4.89
CA LYS A 745 45.74 48.92 4.51
C LYS A 745 44.36 49.42 4.13
N HIS A 746 43.89 50.38 4.92
CA HIS A 746 42.71 51.20 4.66
C HIS A 746 42.80 52.00 3.35
N GLY A 747 41.67 52.06 2.64
CA GLY A 747 41.27 53.17 1.79
C GLY A 747 39.80 53.47 2.07
N HIS A 748 39.51 54.67 2.59
CA HIS A 748 38.15 55.14 2.84
C HIS A 748 37.46 55.54 1.54
N ASP A 749 36.35 54.88 1.23
CA ASP A 749 35.20 55.46 0.53
C ASP A 749 33.92 54.73 1.03
N GLY A 750 32.78 55.41 1.08
CA GLY A 750 31.62 55.10 1.96
C GLY A 750 31.26 53.62 2.19
N MET A 751 31.10 53.19 3.45
CA MET A 751 30.72 51.81 3.81
C MET A 751 29.28 51.48 3.38
N VAL A 752 29.11 50.49 2.51
CA VAL A 752 27.83 49.82 2.26
C VAL A 752 27.65 48.71 3.31
N LEU A 753 26.41 48.41 3.74
CA LEU A 753 26.16 47.23 4.59
C LEU A 753 26.74 45.98 3.89
N PRO A 754 27.46 45.09 4.60
CA PRO A 754 28.09 43.93 3.99
C PRO A 754 27.05 43.04 3.32
N LYS A 755 27.12 42.95 1.99
CA LYS A 755 26.30 42.06 1.17
C LYS A 755 26.92 40.65 1.13
N PRO A 756 26.12 39.56 1.17
CA PRO A 756 26.62 38.22 0.92
C PRO A 756 27.25 38.12 -0.48
N LYS A 757 28.25 37.26 -0.69
CA LYS A 757 28.84 37.00 -2.03
C LYS A 757 27.80 36.54 -3.06
N SER A 758 26.67 35.99 -2.61
CA SER A 758 25.54 35.52 -3.42
C SER A 758 24.55 36.62 -3.84
N CYS A 759 24.82 37.90 -3.55
CA CYS A 759 23.95 39.02 -3.93
C CYS A 759 24.33 39.59 -5.31
N ASP A 760 23.46 39.39 -6.32
CA ASP A 760 23.60 39.93 -7.68
C ASP A 760 23.17 41.43 -7.77
N GLU A 761 23.15 42.01 -8.98
CA GLU A 761 22.75 43.41 -9.31
C GLU A 761 21.32 43.82 -8.85
N THR A 762 20.52 42.89 -8.33
CA THR A 762 19.15 43.13 -7.84
C THR A 762 19.06 43.34 -6.33
N CYS A 763 20.20 43.38 -5.62
CA CYS A 763 20.25 43.64 -4.19
C CYS A 763 20.36 45.13 -3.86
N LEU A 764 19.47 45.62 -2.99
CA LEU A 764 19.45 47.00 -2.52
C LEU A 764 20.78 47.39 -1.87
N ASP A 765 21.34 48.53 -2.26
CA ASP A 765 22.50 49.14 -1.59
C ASP A 765 22.04 49.99 -0.41
N ILE A 766 22.00 49.38 0.78
CA ILE A 766 21.78 50.12 2.03
C ILE A 766 23.12 50.64 2.52
N HIS A 767 23.26 51.96 2.59
CA HIS A 767 24.51 52.64 2.92
C HIS A 767 24.63 52.91 4.41
N VAL A 768 25.80 52.70 4.99
CA VAL A 768 26.09 53.08 6.37
C VAL A 768 26.57 54.53 6.37
N THR A 769 25.77 55.43 6.96
CA THR A 769 26.11 56.85 7.05
C THR A 769 26.96 57.16 8.27
N LYS A 770 26.81 56.39 9.36
CA LYS A 770 27.55 56.57 10.60
C LYS A 770 27.60 55.27 11.42
N GLN A 771 28.74 54.97 12.02
CA GLN A 771 28.90 53.79 12.89
C GLN A 771 28.90 54.20 14.38
N TYR A 772 28.16 53.47 15.21
CA TYR A 772 28.17 53.58 16.68
C TYR A 772 28.66 52.27 17.30
N ASP A 773 28.98 52.31 18.60
CA ASP A 773 29.26 51.08 19.37
C ASP A 773 27.95 50.33 19.62
N GLY A 774 27.79 49.18 18.97
CA GLY A 774 26.60 48.32 19.06
C GLY A 774 25.48 48.56 18.04
N PHE A 775 25.54 49.63 17.22
CA PHE A 775 24.55 49.91 16.15
C PHE A 775 25.10 50.84 15.07
N MET A 776 24.34 51.07 14.01
CA MET A 776 24.75 51.90 12.89
C MET A 776 23.61 52.74 12.34
N GLU A 777 23.94 53.92 11.81
CA GLU A 777 23.03 54.73 11.03
C GLU A 777 23.11 54.30 9.57
N ILE A 778 21.95 54.01 9.00
CA ILE A 778 21.81 53.54 7.63
C ILE A 778 20.94 54.49 6.81
N ARG A 779 21.24 54.58 5.52
CA ARG A 779 20.41 55.22 4.51
C ARG A 779 19.89 54.18 3.54
N ILE A 780 18.58 54.06 3.50
CA ILE A 780 17.84 53.27 2.52
C ILE A 780 17.61 54.19 1.31
N PRO A 781 18.03 53.80 0.10
CA PRO A 781 17.93 54.67 -1.07
C PRO A 781 16.45 54.92 -1.41
N LYS A 782 16.15 56.07 -2.02
CA LYS A 782 14.81 56.43 -2.53
C LYS A 782 14.28 55.38 -3.50
N GLY A 783 13.01 54.99 -3.47
CA GLY A 783 12.46 54.14 -4.53
C GLY A 783 11.00 53.74 -4.40
N LYS A 784 10.51 53.20 -5.51
CA LYS A 784 9.13 52.76 -5.69
C LYS A 784 8.97 51.29 -5.36
N GLY A 785 7.84 50.91 -4.77
CA GLY A 785 7.58 49.54 -4.34
C GLY A 785 6.10 49.22 -4.18
N VAL A 786 5.84 48.01 -3.72
CA VAL A 786 4.52 47.52 -3.33
C VAL A 786 4.63 46.86 -1.96
N CYS A 787 3.67 47.14 -1.11
CA CYS A 787 3.60 46.63 0.25
C CYS A 787 2.36 45.75 0.43
N GLN A 788 2.48 44.70 1.23
CA GLN A 788 1.37 43.86 1.68
C GLN A 788 1.22 43.98 3.19
N TRP A 789 0.01 44.35 3.62
CA TRP A 789 -0.42 44.37 5.00
C TRP A 789 -0.90 42.99 5.45
N SER A 790 -0.53 42.58 6.66
CA SER A 790 -0.98 41.31 7.24
C SER A 790 -1.04 41.38 8.77
N LYS A 791 -1.95 40.60 9.37
CA LYS A 791 -2.01 40.29 10.80
C LYS A 791 -1.69 38.81 10.99
N GLY A 792 -0.83 38.44 11.95
CA GLY A 792 -0.46 37.03 12.18
C GLY A 792 0.90 36.82 12.84
N CYS A 793 1.23 35.62 13.31
CA CYS A 793 2.55 35.37 13.93
C CYS A 793 3.69 35.34 12.88
N LEU A 794 4.90 35.76 13.23
CA LEU A 794 6.15 35.55 12.47
C LEU A 794 6.59 34.06 12.31
N LYS A 795 5.70 33.10 12.60
CA LYS A 795 5.92 31.64 12.47
C LYS A 795 5.96 31.20 11.00
N GLY A 796 6.92 31.62 10.18
CA GLY A 796 7.17 31.06 8.82
C GLY A 796 6.01 31.06 7.80
N SER A 797 4.80 31.47 8.18
CA SER A 797 3.55 31.44 7.43
C SER A 797 3.08 32.83 7.06
N SER A 798 3.34 33.85 7.90
CA SER A 798 3.14 35.28 7.57
C SER A 798 4.11 35.78 6.49
N GLY A 799 5.33 35.23 6.46
CA GLY A 799 6.28 35.46 5.38
C GLY A 799 5.82 34.83 4.05
N ARG A 800 5.33 33.59 4.06
CA ARG A 800 4.90 32.88 2.84
C ARG A 800 3.61 33.45 2.24
N SER A 801 2.63 33.86 3.05
CA SER A 801 1.38 34.45 2.56
C SER A 801 1.62 35.82 1.93
N SER A 802 2.36 36.70 2.60
CA SER A 802 2.74 38.02 2.09
C SER A 802 3.68 37.91 0.89
N PHE A 803 4.67 37.01 0.94
CA PHE A 803 5.55 36.72 -0.20
C PHE A 803 4.78 36.21 -1.41
N ARG A 804 3.81 35.29 -1.25
CA ARG A 804 3.04 34.75 -2.37
C ARG A 804 2.23 35.84 -3.08
N ARG A 805 1.65 36.78 -2.34
CA ARG A 805 0.89 37.92 -2.92
C ARG A 805 1.82 38.88 -3.68
N LEU A 806 2.95 39.25 -3.08
CA LEU A 806 3.97 40.06 -3.75
C LEU A 806 4.53 39.34 -4.98
N PHE A 807 4.85 38.05 -4.87
CA PHE A 807 5.37 37.25 -5.98
C PHE A 807 4.37 37.18 -7.15
N LYS A 808 3.07 37.01 -6.87
CA LYS A 808 2.03 37.07 -7.90
C LYS A 808 1.98 38.43 -8.59
N TYR A 809 2.00 39.52 -7.82
CA TYR A 809 2.00 40.88 -8.36
C TYR A 809 3.18 41.14 -9.30
N PHE A 810 4.39 40.71 -8.93
CA PHE A 810 5.59 40.85 -9.77
C PHE A 810 5.55 39.98 -11.05
N ASN A 811 4.74 38.92 -11.05
CA ASN A 811 4.53 38.02 -12.19
C ASN A 811 3.25 38.33 -12.99
N GLY A 812 2.67 39.53 -12.84
CA GLY A 812 1.55 39.98 -13.65
C GLY A 812 0.18 39.96 -12.96
N ASP A 813 0.09 39.62 -11.67
CA ASP A 813 -1.16 39.78 -10.90
C ASP A 813 -1.33 41.23 -10.38
N ASN A 814 -1.42 42.15 -11.34
CA ASN A 814 -1.67 43.58 -11.15
C ASN A 814 -2.69 44.04 -12.19
N ALA A 815 -3.30 45.22 -11.99
CA ALA A 815 -4.40 45.70 -12.81
C ALA A 815 -4.03 45.82 -14.30
N GLU A 816 -2.75 46.01 -14.59
CA GLU A 816 -2.17 46.17 -15.92
C GLU A 816 -1.68 44.85 -16.54
N ASN A 817 -1.75 43.72 -15.82
CA ASN A 817 -1.18 42.41 -16.19
C ASN A 817 0.31 42.44 -16.56
N GLU A 818 1.05 43.41 -16.04
CA GLU A 818 2.44 43.66 -16.42
C GLU A 818 3.39 42.75 -15.63
N VAL A 819 4.27 42.04 -16.33
CA VAL A 819 5.32 41.22 -15.68
C VAL A 819 6.50 42.13 -15.32
N ILE A 820 6.62 42.44 -14.03
CA ILE A 820 7.65 43.34 -13.48
C ILE A 820 9.01 42.63 -13.38
N GLY A 821 9.00 41.31 -13.14
CA GLY A 821 10.20 40.47 -13.08
C GLY A 821 10.67 40.13 -11.67
N ARG A 822 11.98 39.99 -11.45
CA ARG A 822 12.54 39.58 -10.15
C ARG A 822 12.30 40.64 -9.08
N MET A 823 11.81 40.23 -7.91
CA MET A 823 11.69 41.09 -6.73
C MET A 823 13.08 41.50 -6.21
N THR A 824 13.24 42.80 -5.92
CA THR A 824 14.45 43.35 -5.32
C THR A 824 14.58 42.86 -3.88
N SER A 825 15.80 42.48 -3.48
CA SER A 825 16.10 41.99 -2.14
C SER A 825 16.95 42.98 -1.34
N PRO A 826 16.86 43.04 0.01
CA PRO A 826 15.97 42.28 0.88
C PRO A 826 14.54 42.81 0.84
N LEU A 827 13.57 41.99 1.25
CA LEU A 827 12.24 42.50 1.59
C LEU A 827 12.32 43.30 2.90
N LEU A 828 11.66 44.45 2.93
CA LEU A 828 11.59 45.29 4.13
C LEU A 828 10.29 44.95 4.87
N VAL A 829 10.40 44.41 6.08
CA VAL A 829 9.25 44.02 6.89
C VAL A 829 9.15 44.97 8.06
N GLN A 830 8.14 45.84 8.06
CA GLN A 830 7.82 46.71 9.19
C GLN A 830 6.87 46.00 10.14
N VAL A 831 7.18 46.04 11.43
CA VAL A 831 6.40 45.46 12.52
C VAL A 831 5.94 46.57 13.43
N LYS A 832 4.64 46.60 13.74
CA LYS A 832 4.09 47.55 14.70
C LYS A 832 4.60 47.24 16.10
N THR A 833 5.11 48.26 16.78
CA THR A 833 5.50 48.20 18.19
C THR A 833 4.29 48.53 19.06
N TYR A 834 4.32 48.05 20.31
CA TYR A 834 3.27 48.29 21.30
C TYR A 834 3.96 48.72 22.59
N SER A 835 3.29 49.53 23.41
CA SER A 835 3.79 49.93 24.74
C SER A 835 3.74 48.76 25.74
N GLU A 836 4.51 48.83 26.83
CA GLU A 836 4.50 47.79 27.88
C GLU A 836 3.10 47.57 28.48
N GLU A 837 2.27 48.62 28.53
CA GLU A 837 0.87 48.55 28.97
C GLU A 837 -0.02 47.80 27.95
N GLU A 838 0.12 48.08 26.65
CA GLU A 838 -0.61 47.35 25.59
C GLU A 838 -0.20 45.88 25.46
N GLU A 839 1.07 45.55 25.73
CA GLU A 839 1.55 44.17 25.72
C GLU A 839 1.08 43.36 26.93
N THR A 840 0.84 44.01 28.08
CA THR A 840 0.30 43.35 29.29
C THR A 840 -1.22 43.19 29.26
N GLU A 841 -1.94 43.96 28.43
CA GLU A 841 -3.39 43.87 28.23
C GLU A 841 -3.85 42.78 27.24
N GLY A 842 -2.91 42.00 26.66
CA GLY A 842 -3.24 40.74 25.99
C GLY A 842 -3.10 40.67 24.47
N VAL A 843 -2.40 41.61 23.82
CA VAL A 843 -2.08 41.48 22.38
C VAL A 843 -1.10 40.32 22.19
N SER A 844 -1.57 39.20 21.64
CA SER A 844 -0.69 38.07 21.37
C SER A 844 0.31 38.41 20.26
N VAL A 845 1.49 37.76 20.23
CA VAL A 845 2.49 37.90 19.13
C VAL A 845 1.85 37.64 17.75
N CYS A 846 0.72 36.94 17.72
CA CYS A 846 -0.04 36.59 16.54
C CYS A 846 -1.08 37.63 16.09
N GLU A 847 -1.32 38.69 16.86
CA GLU A 847 -2.25 39.77 16.51
C GLU A 847 -1.55 41.03 16.02
N ARG A 848 -0.21 41.03 15.98
CA ARG A 848 0.60 42.15 15.52
C ARG A 848 0.38 42.46 14.04
N GLU A 849 0.47 43.74 13.71
CA GLU A 849 0.38 44.25 12.34
C GLU A 849 1.77 44.28 11.68
N TYR A 850 1.84 43.71 10.47
CA TYR A 850 3.04 43.64 9.65
C TYR A 850 2.78 44.28 8.29
N GLN A 851 3.75 45.03 7.80
CA GLN A 851 3.80 45.51 6.43
C GLN A 851 5.07 45.00 5.75
N THR A 852 4.90 44.14 4.76
CA THR A 852 6.02 43.61 3.96
C THR A 852 6.09 44.34 2.64
N CYS A 853 7.17 45.08 2.41
CA CYS A 853 7.38 45.87 1.21
C CYS A 853 8.46 45.24 0.32
N ALA A 854 8.11 45.04 -0.95
CA ALA A 854 9.01 44.68 -2.03
C ALA A 854 9.23 45.89 -2.92
N ARG A 855 10.49 46.20 -3.24
CA ARG A 855 10.84 47.31 -4.11
C ARG A 855 10.82 46.87 -5.58
N LEU A 856 10.52 47.81 -6.48
CA LEU A 856 10.64 47.60 -7.91
C LEU A 856 12.11 47.70 -8.37
N PRO A 857 12.51 47.02 -9.45
CA PRO A 857 13.82 47.19 -10.06
C PRO A 857 14.09 48.65 -10.46
N ASP A 858 15.36 49.08 -10.44
CA ASP A 858 15.76 50.48 -10.70
C ASP A 858 15.27 51.02 -12.05
N ALA A 859 15.08 50.14 -13.06
CA ALA A 859 14.49 50.49 -14.35
C ALA A 859 13.09 51.13 -14.24
N TRP A 860 12.32 50.83 -13.19
CA TRP A 860 11.02 51.43 -12.91
C TRP A 860 11.12 52.77 -12.17
N ILE A 861 12.23 53.01 -11.49
CA ILE A 861 12.52 54.22 -10.72
C ILE A 861 13.05 55.32 -11.64
N ASP A 862 13.98 54.98 -12.54
CA ASP A 862 14.70 55.94 -13.38
C ASP A 862 13.99 56.31 -14.69
N GLN A 863 13.02 55.50 -15.15
CA GLN A 863 12.33 55.71 -16.44
C GLN A 863 10.97 56.43 -16.33
N GLY A 864 10.56 56.83 -15.12
CA GLY A 864 9.29 57.53 -14.91
C GLY A 864 8.04 56.71 -15.23
N LYS A 865 8.12 55.37 -15.20
CA LYS A 865 6.95 54.50 -15.33
C LYS A 865 6.04 54.60 -14.10
N ASP A 866 4.74 54.56 -14.34
CA ASP A 866 3.73 54.43 -13.29
C ASP A 866 3.76 53.02 -12.69
N ILE A 867 3.56 52.91 -11.38
CA ILE A 867 3.56 51.63 -10.66
C ILE A 867 2.26 50.90 -10.99
N PRO A 868 2.30 49.64 -11.46
CA PRO A 868 1.08 48.86 -11.68
C PRO A 868 0.21 48.80 -10.42
N LYS A 869 -1.11 48.91 -10.53
CA LYS A 869 -1.99 48.89 -9.36
C LYS A 869 -2.16 47.46 -8.86
N PRO A 870 -2.00 47.18 -7.55
CA PRO A 870 -2.15 45.83 -7.04
C PRO A 870 -3.63 45.39 -7.04
N ASN A 871 -3.86 44.12 -7.35
CA ASN A 871 -5.21 43.52 -7.31
C ASN A 871 -5.55 42.90 -5.94
N GLY A 872 -4.54 42.67 -5.08
CA GLY A 872 -4.70 41.95 -3.82
C GLY A 872 -5.20 42.82 -2.66
N GLU A 873 -6.10 42.28 -1.85
CA GLU A 873 -6.59 42.93 -0.63
C GLU A 873 -5.43 43.22 0.35
N GLY A 874 -5.40 44.43 0.91
CA GLY A 874 -4.32 44.86 1.81
C GLY A 874 -2.98 45.14 1.11
N MET A 875 -2.96 45.32 -0.23
CA MET A 875 -1.77 45.77 -0.96
C MET A 875 -1.83 47.26 -1.26
N SER A 876 -0.69 47.95 -1.20
CA SER A 876 -0.56 49.35 -1.57
C SER A 876 0.76 49.63 -2.29
N THR A 877 0.77 50.60 -3.20
CA THR A 877 2.01 51.09 -3.81
C THR A 877 2.68 52.10 -2.88
N VAL A 878 4.01 52.11 -2.84
CA VAL A 878 4.80 53.07 -2.07
C VAL A 878 5.78 53.81 -2.98
N ASP A 879 5.94 55.11 -2.76
CA ASP A 879 6.98 55.94 -3.36
C ASP A 879 7.75 56.61 -2.21
N ASP A 880 8.84 55.97 -1.78
CA ASP A 880 9.66 56.45 -0.67
C ASP A 880 10.78 57.36 -1.19
N GLY A 881 10.83 58.61 -0.71
CA GLY A 881 11.88 59.59 -1.00
C GLY A 881 13.27 59.20 -0.46
N GLY A 882 13.37 58.06 0.24
CA GLY A 882 14.57 57.54 0.86
C GLY A 882 14.51 57.78 2.37
N SER A 883 14.90 56.76 3.13
CA SER A 883 14.71 56.73 4.58
C SER A 883 16.05 56.60 5.30
N GLU A 884 16.21 57.34 6.41
CA GLU A 884 17.33 57.15 7.34
C GLU A 884 16.87 56.38 8.57
N ALA A 885 17.67 55.44 9.05
CA ALA A 885 17.31 54.57 10.18
C ALA A 885 18.52 54.26 11.07
N TYR A 886 18.26 53.90 12.32
CA TYR A 886 19.25 53.30 13.22
C TYR A 886 19.07 51.78 13.22
N ALA A 887 20.06 51.05 12.70
CA ALA A 887 20.02 49.60 12.51
C ALA A 887 20.98 48.85 13.45
N PHE A 888 20.53 47.67 13.87
CA PHE A 888 21.22 46.73 14.73
C PHE A 888 21.36 45.39 14.00
N ALA A 889 22.56 44.81 14.01
CA ALA A 889 22.83 43.55 13.34
C ALA A 889 22.76 42.37 14.33
N LEU A 890 21.86 41.42 14.05
CA LEU A 890 21.71 40.18 14.80
C LEU A 890 22.26 39.00 13.99
N LYS A 891 23.36 38.41 14.46
CA LYS A 891 24.00 37.24 13.82
C LYS A 891 23.50 35.95 14.44
N GLY A 892 23.25 34.92 13.63
CA GLY A 892 22.94 33.58 14.12
C GLY A 892 21.55 33.38 14.71
N VAL A 893 20.61 34.29 14.45
CA VAL A 893 19.25 34.23 15.02
C VAL A 893 18.29 33.62 13.99
N SER A 894 17.62 32.52 14.38
CA SER A 894 16.58 31.87 13.57
C SER A 894 15.27 32.68 13.59
N ASP A 895 14.40 32.45 12.60
CA ASP A 895 13.11 33.16 12.53
C ASP A 895 12.21 32.84 13.73
N ALA A 896 12.28 31.62 14.26
CA ALA A 896 11.54 31.20 15.45
C ALA A 896 12.06 31.89 16.72
N GLU A 897 13.38 32.02 16.87
CA GLU A 897 13.98 32.69 18.03
C GLU A 897 13.74 34.20 18.00
N LEU A 898 13.82 34.81 16.81
CA LEU A 898 13.50 36.22 16.62
C LEU A 898 12.03 36.51 16.98
N ALA A 899 11.10 35.65 16.54
CA ALA A 899 9.68 35.81 16.87
C ALA A 899 9.40 35.70 18.37
N LYS A 900 10.14 34.84 19.09
CA LYS A 900 10.00 34.65 20.54
C LYS A 900 10.59 35.80 21.36
N THR A 901 11.72 36.36 20.91
CA THR A 901 12.46 37.40 21.65
C THR A 901 12.19 38.82 21.15
N LEU A 902 11.23 38.99 20.22
CA LEU A 902 11.01 40.25 19.51
C LEU A 902 10.76 41.44 20.44
N THR A 903 9.87 41.30 21.43
CA THR A 903 9.57 42.36 22.42
C THR A 903 10.82 42.75 23.20
N GLU A 904 11.52 41.77 23.77
CA GLU A 904 12.72 42.01 24.58
C GLU A 904 13.80 42.74 23.77
N ARG A 905 13.96 42.35 22.50
CA ARG A 905 14.87 43.01 21.57
C ARG A 905 14.43 44.44 21.27
N ILE A 906 13.15 44.69 20.97
CA ILE A 906 12.64 46.04 20.72
C ILE A 906 12.94 46.98 21.89
N ALA A 907 12.71 46.52 23.13
CA ALA A 907 13.02 47.28 24.34
C ALA A 907 14.53 47.55 24.50
N GLU A 908 15.37 46.51 24.34
CA GLU A 908 16.83 46.63 24.42
C GLU A 908 17.38 47.64 23.40
N LEU A 909 16.90 47.58 22.16
CA LEU A 909 17.34 48.45 21.08
C LEU A 909 16.87 49.89 21.28
N SER A 910 15.63 50.09 21.76
CA SER A 910 15.06 51.41 22.07
C SER A 910 15.85 52.11 23.18
N GLN A 911 16.15 51.38 24.27
CA GLN A 911 16.92 51.91 25.39
C GLN A 911 18.30 52.42 24.94
N LYS A 912 18.98 51.69 24.05
CA LYS A 912 20.29 52.09 23.50
C LYS A 912 20.24 53.40 22.73
N LEU A 913 19.15 53.69 22.02
CA LEU A 913 18.96 54.95 21.31
C LEU A 913 18.62 56.10 22.26
N GLU A 914 17.78 55.83 23.27
CA GLU A 914 17.41 56.80 24.32
C GLU A 914 18.61 57.22 25.18
N GLU A 915 19.49 56.28 25.57
CA GLU A 915 20.73 56.56 26.29
C GLU A 915 21.70 57.47 25.52
N LYS A 916 21.54 57.53 24.18
CA LYS A 916 22.33 58.39 23.29
C LYS A 916 21.60 59.67 22.91
N GLU A 917 20.42 59.93 23.48
CA GLU A 917 19.58 61.08 23.18
C GLU A 917 19.28 61.22 21.67
N LEU A 918 19.12 60.08 20.97
CA LEU A 918 18.78 60.04 19.54
C LEU A 918 17.26 59.94 19.38
N GLU A 919 16.67 60.80 18.55
CA GLU A 919 15.25 60.72 18.22
C GLU A 919 14.99 59.65 17.15
N PHE A 920 13.98 58.81 17.37
CA PHE A 920 13.57 57.74 16.43
C PHE A 920 12.05 57.52 16.50
N ASN A 921 11.48 56.97 15.42
CA ASN A 921 10.08 56.57 15.37
C ASN A 921 9.89 55.30 16.22
N LYS A 922 9.04 55.41 17.25
CA LYS A 922 8.78 54.33 18.20
C LYS A 922 7.69 53.38 17.76
N ASP A 923 6.87 53.72 16.77
CA ASP A 923 5.63 53.04 16.38
C ASP A 923 5.87 51.84 15.45
N TRP A 924 6.98 51.87 14.72
CA TRP A 924 7.33 50.85 13.73
C TRP A 924 8.80 50.45 13.81
N LEU A 925 9.03 49.16 13.90
CA LEU A 925 10.34 48.55 13.74
C LEU A 925 10.45 47.90 12.36
N MET A 926 11.46 48.29 11.59
CA MET A 926 11.79 47.64 10.33
C MET A 926 12.75 46.46 10.56
N THR A 927 12.49 45.34 9.89
CA THR A 927 13.36 44.16 9.88
C THR A 927 13.67 43.75 8.43
N PHE A 928 14.90 43.36 8.16
CA PHE A 928 15.29 42.89 6.83
C PHE A 928 16.49 41.94 6.88
N ARG A 929 16.59 41.08 5.86
CA ARG A 929 17.68 40.11 5.69
C ARG A 929 18.00 39.96 4.21
N TYR A 930 19.27 40.11 3.84
CA TYR A 930 19.72 39.81 2.47
C TYR A 930 19.54 38.30 2.19
N PRO A 931 19.07 37.91 1.01
CA PRO A 931 18.84 36.52 0.66
C PRO A 931 20.16 35.78 0.67
N THR A 932 20.26 34.84 1.60
CA THR A 932 21.27 33.78 1.60
C THR A 932 20.51 32.45 1.57
N PRO A 933 19.96 32.08 0.39
CA PRO A 933 19.17 30.86 0.28
C PRO A 933 20.02 29.70 0.75
N PHE A 934 19.51 28.97 1.75
CA PHE A 934 20.14 27.75 2.24
C PHE A 934 21.53 27.93 2.88
N ALA A 935 21.84 29.14 3.39
CA ALA A 935 22.98 29.33 4.27
C ALA A 935 22.71 28.75 5.67
N PRO A 936 23.74 28.20 6.36
CA PRO A 936 23.68 27.85 7.78
C PRO A 936 23.16 29.00 8.64
N ILE A 937 22.55 28.71 9.79
CA ILE A 937 21.93 29.73 10.65
C ILE A 937 22.98 30.75 11.13
N GLU A 938 24.19 30.28 11.38
CA GLU A 938 25.35 31.05 11.87
C GLU A 938 25.79 32.13 10.88
N GLU A 939 25.54 31.92 9.59
CA GLU A 939 25.87 32.85 8.50
C GLU A 939 24.75 33.86 8.22
N LYS A 940 23.55 33.67 8.81
CA LYS A 940 22.42 34.59 8.63
C LYS A 940 22.58 35.81 9.52
N VAL A 941 22.52 36.99 8.89
CA VAL A 941 22.48 38.29 9.59
C VAL A 941 21.12 38.92 9.37
N THR A 942 20.39 39.15 10.46
CA THR A 942 19.11 39.87 10.44
C THR A 942 19.33 41.28 10.97
N TYR A 943 18.84 42.29 10.25
CA TYR A 943 18.92 43.68 10.69
C TYR A 943 17.57 44.12 11.25
N MET A 944 17.58 44.72 12.43
CA MET A 944 16.43 45.41 13.04
C MET A 944 16.73 46.90 13.08
N ALA A 945 15.80 47.75 12.65
CA ALA A 945 16.04 49.18 12.52
C ALA A 945 14.83 50.04 12.88
N PHE A 946 15.09 51.15 13.58
CA PHE A 946 14.11 52.21 13.81
C PHE A 946 14.33 53.36 12.83
N LEU A 947 13.26 53.82 12.20
CA LEU A 947 13.31 54.98 11.30
C LEU A 947 13.59 56.26 12.10
N LYS A 948 14.34 57.19 11.50
CA LYS A 948 14.49 58.55 12.05
C LYS A 948 13.20 59.37 11.83
N PRO A 949 12.93 60.40 12.65
CA PRO A 949 11.84 61.33 12.40
C PRO A 949 12.07 62.06 11.08
N SER A 950 11.09 62.06 10.19
CA SER A 950 11.12 62.83 8.95
C SER A 950 10.97 64.32 9.27
N GLY A 951 11.97 65.14 8.91
CA GLY A 951 11.85 66.59 8.96
C GLY A 951 10.81 67.08 7.96
N GLU A 952 9.79 67.79 8.44
CA GLU A 952 8.71 68.37 7.65
C GLU A 952 9.25 69.21 6.47
N THR A 953 8.89 68.81 5.26
CA THR A 953 8.70 69.73 4.14
C THR A 953 7.30 69.46 3.59
N GLY A 954 6.39 70.42 3.83
CA GLY A 954 4.96 70.29 3.53
C GLY A 954 4.61 70.10 2.06
N GLY A 955 3.52 69.39 1.84
CA GLY A 955 2.86 69.22 0.54
C GLY A 955 1.80 68.11 0.60
N GLU A 956 0.56 68.51 0.91
CA GLU A 956 -0.74 67.85 0.68
C GLU A 956 -0.99 66.47 1.33
N ASP A 957 -1.86 66.49 2.34
CA ASP A 957 -2.58 65.34 2.89
C ASP A 957 -3.29 64.54 1.78
N SER A 958 -2.92 63.27 1.62
CA SER A 958 -3.76 62.27 0.96
C SER A 958 -4.19 61.22 1.99
N GLU A 959 -5.18 61.59 2.82
CA GLU A 959 -6.03 60.62 3.50
C GLU A 959 -6.93 59.94 2.45
N ASP A 960 -6.55 58.76 1.97
CA ASP A 960 -7.49 57.84 1.32
C ASP A 960 -7.71 56.63 2.24
N LYS A 961 -8.57 56.83 3.25
CA LYS A 961 -9.41 55.77 3.80
C LYS A 961 -10.69 55.70 2.97
N PRO A 962 -11.20 54.52 2.58
CA PRO A 962 -12.57 54.44 2.10
C PRO A 962 -13.52 54.65 3.29
N ALA A 963 -14.16 55.81 3.33
CA ALA A 963 -15.34 56.05 4.16
C ALA A 963 -16.58 55.48 3.45
N SER A 964 -17.34 54.66 4.17
CA SER A 964 -18.70 54.28 3.82
C SER A 964 -19.65 55.43 4.11
N ASP A 965 -20.37 55.84 3.08
CA ASP A 965 -21.41 56.85 3.06
C ASP A 965 -22.68 56.33 3.76
N GLU A 966 -23.08 56.96 4.87
CA GLU A 966 -24.46 56.93 5.37
C GLU A 966 -24.90 58.38 5.63
N GLY A 967 -25.92 58.80 4.89
CA GLY A 967 -26.72 60.00 5.08
C GLY A 967 -27.94 59.90 4.16
N GLU A 968 -29.16 60.29 4.50
CA GLU A 968 -29.72 61.03 5.63
C GLU A 968 -31.23 60.69 5.67
N GLY A 969 -31.89 60.94 6.81
CA GLY A 969 -33.34 60.97 6.91
C GLY A 969 -33.82 61.36 8.31
N GLU A 970 -34.06 62.66 8.51
CA GLU A 970 -34.48 63.33 9.75
C GLU A 970 -35.90 62.99 10.27
N SER A 971 -36.06 63.20 11.59
CA SER A 971 -37.27 63.61 12.35
C SER A 971 -38.43 62.60 12.48
N GLU A 972 -39.19 62.47 13.57
CA GLU A 972 -39.55 63.36 14.69
C GLU A 972 -40.25 62.52 15.81
N ASP A 973 -40.23 63.05 17.04
CA ASP A 973 -41.18 62.92 18.16
C ASP A 973 -41.29 61.69 19.12
N GLU A 974 -40.95 62.00 20.38
CA GLU A 974 -41.57 61.73 21.69
C GLU A 974 -42.64 60.62 21.85
N ALA A 975 -42.45 59.75 22.87
CA ALA A 975 -43.20 59.80 24.16
C ALA A 975 -43.26 58.45 24.91
N GLU A 976 -43.10 58.57 26.24
CA GLU A 976 -43.72 57.77 27.33
C GLU A 976 -43.27 56.32 27.63
N ALA A 977 -42.66 56.18 28.82
CA ALA A 977 -42.72 55.02 29.73
C ALA A 977 -44.15 54.86 30.32
N PRO A 978 -44.49 53.91 31.24
CA PRO A 978 -43.67 52.95 32.00
C PRO A 978 -44.35 51.57 32.25
N GLU A 979 -43.92 50.88 33.33
CA GLU A 979 -44.50 49.70 34.02
C GLU A 979 -43.92 48.35 33.55
N GLY A 980 -43.41 47.46 34.42
CA GLY A 980 -43.50 47.33 35.87
C GLY A 980 -43.92 45.89 36.22
N LYS A 981 -43.31 45.35 37.28
CA LYS A 981 -43.53 44.04 37.96
C LYS A 981 -42.76 42.86 37.35
N GLY A 982 -42.07 42.02 38.12
CA GLY A 982 -41.97 41.88 39.57
C GLY A 982 -41.87 40.39 39.93
N GLU A 983 -41.05 40.11 40.96
CA GLU A 983 -41.12 38.99 41.93
C GLU A 983 -40.76 37.58 41.39
N ASP A 984 -39.65 36.97 41.87
CA ASP A 984 -39.45 36.21 43.15
C ASP A 984 -39.55 34.70 42.84
N GLU A 985 -38.85 33.72 43.42
CA GLU A 985 -38.17 33.39 44.69
C GLU A 985 -37.10 32.33 44.28
N GLU A 986 -35.91 32.10 44.84
CA GLU A 986 -35.32 32.19 46.18
C GLU A 986 -33.78 32.15 46.05
#